data_AF-A0AAD6NV18-F1
#
_entry.id   AF-A0AAD6NV18-F1
#
_cell.length_a   1.000
_cell.length_b   1.000
_cell.length_c   1.000
_cell.angle_alpha   90.00
_cell.angle_beta   90.00
_cell.angle_gamma   90.00
#
_symmetry.space_group_name_H-M   'P 1'
#
loop_
_entity.id
_entity.type
_entity.pdbx_description
1 polymer ?
#
loop_
_entity_poly.entity_id
_entity_poly.type
_entity_poly.pdbx_seq_one_letter_code
_entity_poly.pdbx_strand_id
1 'polypeptide(L)'
;MSMIYLYLKSRTGGGSISACGGNGFAGGGGGRVSVDIYSRHDDPQIFVHGGNSLGCPKNAGGAGTLYDAVARSLTVSNHNMSTDTDTLLLEFPYQPLWTNVYVRNYARATVPLLWSRVQVQGQISLLYGGVLSFGLAHYALSEFELFAEELLMSDSVIKVYGALRMSVKMFLMLNSKMIIDGGEDITVATSLLEASNLVVLKGSSVIHSNANLGVHGQGLLNLSGSGNWIEAQRLVLSLFYSIHVAPGSMLRGPVENATSDAITPRLHCQLEECPAELLHPPEDCNVNSSLSFTLQICRVEDITVEGHIEGSVVHFNQARTISVPSSGTISASGMGCTGGVGRGNGLSNGTGSGGGHGGKGGSACYKGSCVDGGVSYGDAELPCELGSGSGEENSSGSTAGGGIIVMGSLEHPLSSLSVEGSVRADGESFKRIVFMNGTAGGPGGGSGGTILMFLHTLDVGEYAVLSSVGGYGSPKGGGGGGGGRVHFHWSDVPTGDMYQPIARVNGSIHTWGGLGRDDGHAGENGTVTGKACPKGLYGIFCEECPVGTYKNVTGSNRVLCQSCPADDLPRRAAYIAVRGGIAETPCPYKCVSERFHMPRCYTALEELIYTFGGPWLFCLLLLGVLILLALVLSVARMKFVGVDELPGPAPTQHGSQIDHSFPFLESLNEVLETNRAEESQSHVHRMYFMGRNTFSEPWHLPHTPPEQIKEIVYEGAFNTFVDEINGIAAYQWWEGAIYSIVSILAYPLAWSWQQWRRRIKLQRLREFVRSEYDHACLRSCRSRALYEGLKVAATSDLMLAYLDFYLGGDEKRTDIPARLHQRFPMSILFGGDGSYMAPFSIQSDNILTSLMSQIVPPTTWYRMVAGLNAQLRLVCRGRLIVTFRPVLRWLETHANPALRNHGVHVDLAWFQATTSGHCQYGLLVYAVEEESEHTSVEGTDGAINTEEDSRDVKSTNQVNPSDHWREEMLVSQAHRSRDSYMWRKRIYGGIIDTNSLRMLEERRDLFYLISFIVHNTKPVGHQDLVGLVISMLLLGDFSLVLLTLLQLYSISLVGVFLALFILPLGILMPFPVGINALFSHGPRRSAGLARIYALWIVISFINVVVAFICGYIHYNSQSSSSMKLPFQTWSISMDESEWWIFPAGLVVCKILQSQLINWHVANLEIQDRSLYSNDIELFWQS
;
A
#
# COMPACT_ATOMS: atom_id res chain seq x y z
N MET A 1 38.57 -80.72 -39.68
CA MET A 1 38.29 -79.28 -39.83
C MET A 1 38.87 -78.82 -41.15
N SER A 2 38.05 -78.28 -42.04
CA SER A 2 38.50 -77.70 -43.30
C SER A 2 39.00 -76.27 -43.03
N MET A 3 40.24 -75.95 -43.39
CA MET A 3 40.77 -74.59 -43.36
C MET A 3 41.03 -74.13 -44.79
N ILE A 4 40.44 -73.01 -45.18
CA ILE A 4 40.66 -72.38 -46.49
C ILE A 4 41.41 -71.07 -46.25
N TYR A 5 42.59 -70.94 -46.83
CA TYR A 5 43.35 -69.69 -46.86
C TYR A 5 43.34 -69.14 -48.28
N LEU A 6 42.85 -67.92 -48.47
CA LEU A 6 42.72 -67.24 -49.75
C LEU A 6 43.59 -65.99 -49.75
N TYR A 7 44.61 -65.97 -50.62
CA TYR A 7 45.49 -64.82 -50.82
C TYR A 7 45.35 -64.32 -52.26
N LEU A 8 44.82 -63.10 -52.45
CA LEU A 8 44.57 -62.52 -53.77
C LEU A 8 44.87 -61.01 -53.79
N LYS A 9 45.56 -60.53 -54.83
CA LYS A 9 45.94 -59.11 -54.97
C LYS A 9 44.77 -58.21 -55.40
N SER A 10 43.87 -58.71 -56.24
CA SER A 10 42.62 -58.08 -56.66
C SER A 10 41.69 -59.18 -57.18
N ARG A 11 40.37 -59.04 -56.98
CA ARG A 11 39.38 -60.03 -57.41
C ARG A 11 38.17 -59.35 -58.06
N THR A 12 37.74 -59.89 -59.21
CA THR A 12 36.53 -59.53 -59.95
C THR A 12 35.67 -60.78 -60.16
N GLY A 13 34.35 -60.72 -59.89
CA GLY A 13 33.39 -61.82 -60.10
C GLY A 13 32.67 -62.38 -58.85
N GLY A 14 31.38 -62.72 -59.01
CA GLY A 14 30.44 -63.10 -57.94
C GLY A 14 30.29 -64.62 -57.66
N GLY A 15 31.34 -65.28 -57.18
CA GLY A 15 31.29 -66.69 -56.75
C GLY A 15 31.04 -66.89 -55.24
N SER A 16 30.61 -68.09 -54.84
CA SER A 16 30.46 -68.47 -53.43
C SER A 16 31.62 -69.34 -52.92
N ILE A 17 32.11 -69.05 -51.72
CA ILE A 17 33.10 -69.89 -51.01
C ILE A 17 32.40 -70.51 -49.80
N SER A 18 32.45 -71.82 -49.65
CA SER A 18 31.78 -72.53 -48.55
C SER A 18 32.76 -73.43 -47.83
N ALA A 19 32.84 -73.27 -46.52
CA ALA A 19 33.52 -74.18 -45.60
C ALA A 19 32.51 -74.62 -44.53
N CYS A 20 31.42 -75.26 -44.96
CA CYS A 20 30.31 -75.64 -44.10
C CYS A 20 30.44 -77.08 -43.58
N GLY A 21 29.89 -77.33 -42.39
CA GLY A 21 29.79 -78.66 -41.79
C GLY A 21 28.78 -79.55 -42.52
N GLY A 22 29.06 -80.86 -42.58
CA GLY A 22 28.16 -81.83 -43.21
C GLY A 22 26.90 -82.11 -42.37
N ASN A 23 25.76 -82.32 -43.04
CA ASN A 23 24.53 -82.73 -42.36
C ASN A 23 24.59 -84.21 -41.98
N GLY A 24 24.15 -84.58 -40.79
CA GLY A 24 24.19 -85.97 -40.32
C GLY A 24 23.47 -86.17 -38.98
N PHE A 25 23.67 -87.33 -38.33
CA PHE A 25 23.00 -87.63 -37.06
C PHE A 25 23.37 -86.63 -35.94
N ALA A 26 24.60 -86.09 -35.96
CA ALA A 26 25.10 -85.14 -34.95
C ALA A 26 25.49 -83.75 -35.52
N GLY A 27 25.40 -83.52 -36.84
CA GLY A 27 25.86 -82.28 -37.50
C GLY A 27 27.39 -82.07 -37.45
N GLY A 28 28.04 -81.88 -38.59
CA GLY A 28 29.48 -81.58 -38.66
C GLY A 28 29.79 -80.14 -38.24
N GLY A 29 30.93 -79.88 -37.60
CA GLY A 29 31.36 -78.52 -37.27
C GLY A 29 31.73 -77.68 -38.50
N GLY A 30 31.55 -76.37 -38.40
CA GLY A 30 31.91 -75.39 -39.43
C GLY A 30 33.43 -75.31 -39.66
N GLY A 31 33.80 -74.96 -40.89
CA GLY A 31 35.20 -74.75 -41.28
C GLY A 31 35.71 -73.35 -40.94
N ARG A 32 37.00 -73.14 -41.21
CA ARG A 32 37.70 -71.87 -41.01
C ARG A 32 38.10 -71.29 -42.36
N VAL A 33 37.76 -70.05 -42.63
CA VAL A 33 38.14 -69.34 -43.85
C VAL A 33 38.93 -68.10 -43.45
N SER A 34 40.10 -67.93 -44.02
CA SER A 34 40.89 -66.71 -43.88
C SER A 34 41.09 -66.09 -45.26
N VAL A 35 40.76 -64.81 -45.40
CA VAL A 35 40.85 -64.06 -46.66
C VAL A 35 41.84 -62.90 -46.50
N ASP A 36 42.76 -62.80 -47.43
CA ASP A 36 43.69 -61.68 -47.59
C ASP A 36 43.53 -61.13 -49.01
N ILE A 37 42.63 -60.14 -49.15
CA ILE A 37 42.21 -59.56 -50.42
C ILE A 37 42.31 -58.04 -50.36
N TYR A 38 43.33 -57.46 -51.01
CA TYR A 38 43.68 -56.03 -50.91
C TYR A 38 42.71 -55.10 -51.66
N SER A 39 42.06 -55.58 -52.73
CA SER A 39 41.13 -54.80 -53.56
C SER A 39 39.86 -55.63 -53.83
N ARG A 40 38.72 -55.16 -53.30
CA ARG A 40 37.38 -55.76 -53.49
C ARG A 40 36.56 -54.90 -54.46
N HIS A 41 36.24 -55.45 -55.63
CA HIS A 41 35.27 -54.84 -56.55
C HIS A 41 33.87 -55.46 -56.42
N ASP A 42 33.79 -56.75 -56.05
CA ASP A 42 32.56 -57.49 -55.72
C ASP A 42 32.78 -58.30 -54.41
N ASP A 43 31.79 -58.40 -53.53
CA ASP A 43 31.86 -59.23 -52.30
C ASP A 43 31.39 -60.68 -52.58
N PRO A 44 32.28 -61.70 -52.57
CA PRO A 44 31.86 -63.09 -52.70
C PRO A 44 31.11 -63.55 -51.45
N GLN A 45 30.05 -64.36 -51.64
CA GLN A 45 29.31 -64.94 -50.50
C GLN A 45 30.16 -66.03 -49.85
N ILE A 46 30.66 -65.75 -48.64
CA ILE A 46 31.43 -66.72 -47.85
C ILE A 46 30.52 -67.35 -46.79
N PHE A 47 30.36 -68.67 -46.85
CA PHE A 47 29.58 -69.46 -45.91
C PHE A 47 30.51 -70.26 -44.98
N VAL A 48 30.41 -69.97 -43.69
CA VAL A 48 31.16 -70.64 -42.62
C VAL A 48 30.19 -71.00 -41.50
N HIS A 49 29.54 -72.16 -41.60
CA HIS A 49 28.53 -72.59 -40.61
C HIS A 49 28.59 -74.11 -40.38
N GLY A 50 28.06 -74.58 -39.26
CA GLY A 50 27.91 -75.99 -38.96
C GLY A 50 26.90 -76.70 -39.87
N GLY A 51 26.84 -78.02 -39.77
CA GLY A 51 25.86 -78.85 -40.46
C GLY A 51 24.64 -79.16 -39.58
N ASN A 52 23.50 -79.43 -40.20
CA ASN A 52 22.28 -79.82 -39.51
C ASN A 52 22.43 -81.18 -38.82
N SER A 53 21.89 -81.26 -37.60
CA SER A 53 21.80 -82.49 -36.80
C SER A 53 20.40 -83.09 -36.92
N LEU A 54 20.32 -84.33 -37.43
CA LEU A 54 19.06 -85.07 -37.57
C LEU A 54 18.60 -85.66 -36.24
N GLY A 55 19.52 -86.01 -35.34
CA GLY A 55 19.20 -86.57 -34.01
C GLY A 55 18.75 -85.51 -33.00
N CYS A 56 19.29 -84.29 -33.11
CA CYS A 56 18.93 -83.16 -32.27
C CYS A 56 18.72 -81.91 -33.13
N PRO A 57 17.50 -81.65 -33.65
CA PRO A 57 17.24 -80.50 -34.53
C PRO A 57 17.60 -79.13 -33.93
N LYS A 58 17.66 -79.03 -32.60
CA LYS A 58 18.04 -77.81 -31.86
C LYS A 58 19.56 -77.65 -31.66
N ASN A 59 20.36 -78.64 -32.00
CA ASN A 59 21.81 -78.63 -31.82
C ASN A 59 22.54 -79.01 -33.11
N ALA A 60 22.63 -78.06 -34.03
CA ALA A 60 23.48 -78.16 -35.22
C ALA A 60 24.96 -78.18 -34.84
N GLY A 61 25.82 -78.56 -35.79
CA GLY A 61 27.27 -78.53 -35.59
C GLY A 61 27.79 -77.11 -35.29
N GLY A 62 29.01 -77.05 -34.73
CA GLY A 62 29.60 -75.79 -34.27
C GLY A 62 29.79 -74.74 -35.35
N ALA A 63 29.80 -73.47 -34.93
CA ALA A 63 29.93 -72.33 -35.83
C ALA A 63 31.27 -72.33 -36.59
N GLY A 64 31.25 -71.79 -37.81
CA GLY A 64 32.48 -71.57 -38.59
C GLY A 64 33.09 -70.21 -38.30
N THR A 65 34.35 -70.02 -38.69
CA THR A 65 35.06 -68.75 -38.54
C THR A 65 35.51 -68.18 -39.87
N LEU A 66 35.34 -66.88 -40.06
CA LEU A 66 35.84 -66.09 -41.18
C LEU A 66 36.77 -65.01 -40.63
N TYR A 67 38.04 -65.05 -41.03
CA TYR A 67 39.01 -64.01 -40.70
C TYR A 67 39.36 -63.20 -41.94
N ASP A 68 39.25 -61.88 -41.85
CA ASP A 68 39.68 -60.94 -42.89
C ASP A 68 41.02 -60.32 -42.47
N ALA A 69 42.10 -60.62 -43.19
CA ALA A 69 43.44 -60.17 -42.86
C ALA A 69 43.65 -58.67 -43.12
N VAL A 70 42.93 -58.07 -44.07
CA VAL A 70 43.06 -56.64 -44.41
C VAL A 70 42.29 -55.80 -43.40
N ALA A 71 41.03 -56.17 -43.14
CA ALA A 71 40.25 -55.51 -42.11
C ALA A 71 40.77 -55.84 -40.70
N ARG A 72 41.43 -57.00 -40.52
CA ARG A 72 41.79 -57.62 -39.22
C ARG A 72 40.57 -57.97 -38.37
N SER A 73 39.50 -58.41 -39.03
CA SER A 73 38.22 -58.71 -38.39
C SER A 73 37.94 -60.21 -38.36
N LEU A 74 37.57 -60.73 -37.18
CA LEU A 74 37.11 -62.10 -37.00
C LEU A 74 35.57 -62.13 -36.97
N THR A 75 34.96 -62.96 -37.80
CA THR A 75 33.51 -63.25 -37.77
C THR A 75 33.27 -64.71 -37.46
N VAL A 76 32.57 -64.98 -36.36
CA VAL A 76 32.05 -66.31 -35.99
C VAL A 76 30.55 -66.33 -36.29
N SER A 77 30.10 -67.25 -37.14
CA SER A 77 28.69 -67.33 -37.50
C SER A 77 28.20 -68.77 -37.64
N ASN A 78 26.94 -69.02 -37.31
CA ASN A 78 26.29 -70.31 -37.56
C ASN A 78 25.09 -70.20 -38.50
N HIS A 79 24.96 -69.10 -39.23
CA HIS A 79 23.91 -68.90 -40.23
C HIS A 79 22.49 -69.21 -39.73
N ASN A 80 22.17 -68.76 -38.51
CA ASN A 80 20.89 -68.95 -37.82
C ASN A 80 20.53 -70.39 -37.44
N MET A 81 21.51 -71.30 -37.44
CA MET A 81 21.34 -72.62 -36.86
C MET A 81 21.72 -72.60 -35.38
N SER A 82 20.82 -73.06 -34.51
CA SER A 82 21.12 -73.17 -33.09
C SER A 82 22.11 -74.30 -32.84
N THR A 83 23.10 -74.06 -31.98
CA THR A 83 24.09 -75.04 -31.57
C THR A 83 24.32 -74.93 -30.07
N ASP A 84 24.66 -76.05 -29.43
CA ASP A 84 25.19 -76.11 -28.07
C ASP A 84 26.72 -76.32 -28.06
N THR A 85 27.34 -76.39 -29.23
CA THR A 85 28.79 -76.56 -29.36
C THR A 85 29.49 -75.21 -29.48
N ASP A 86 30.39 -74.92 -28.54
CA ASP A 86 31.15 -73.68 -28.52
C ASP A 86 32.36 -73.73 -29.46
N THR A 87 32.58 -72.66 -30.21
CA THR A 87 33.80 -72.46 -31.00
C THR A 87 34.90 -71.93 -30.10
N LEU A 88 35.98 -72.70 -29.92
CA LEU A 88 37.07 -72.32 -29.03
C LEU A 88 37.92 -71.18 -29.63
N LEU A 89 38.06 -70.09 -28.87
CA LEU A 89 39.00 -68.98 -29.12
C LEU A 89 40.14 -69.08 -28.10
N LEU A 90 41.25 -69.69 -28.51
CA LEU A 90 42.35 -70.01 -27.61
C LEU A 90 43.28 -68.82 -27.35
N GLU A 91 43.55 -67.98 -28.36
CA GLU A 91 44.54 -66.90 -28.24
C GLU A 91 44.11 -65.68 -29.05
N PHE A 92 44.32 -64.49 -28.49
CA PHE A 92 44.17 -63.20 -29.16
C PHE A 92 45.56 -62.62 -29.46
N PRO A 93 45.80 -62.05 -30.66
CA PRO A 93 47.12 -61.56 -31.03
C PRO A 93 47.50 -60.30 -30.24
N TYR A 94 48.75 -60.21 -29.78
CA TYR A 94 49.27 -59.02 -29.09
C TYR A 94 49.57 -57.85 -30.04
N GLN A 95 50.25 -58.10 -31.16
CA GLN A 95 50.48 -57.12 -32.23
C GLN A 95 50.61 -57.82 -33.60
N PRO A 96 49.89 -57.36 -34.64
CA PRO A 96 48.83 -56.35 -34.60
C PRO A 96 47.54 -56.90 -33.97
N LEU A 97 46.85 -56.07 -33.19
CA LEU A 97 45.55 -56.39 -32.62
C LEU A 97 44.50 -56.62 -33.72
N TRP A 98 43.50 -57.44 -33.44
CA TRP A 98 42.28 -57.46 -34.25
C TRP A 98 41.53 -56.15 -34.10
N THR A 99 40.94 -55.66 -35.19
CA THR A 99 40.12 -54.45 -35.18
C THR A 99 38.73 -54.77 -34.68
N ASN A 100 38.08 -55.79 -35.25
CA ASN A 100 36.69 -56.12 -34.95
C ASN A 100 36.48 -57.62 -34.73
N VAL A 101 35.62 -57.96 -33.77
CA VAL A 101 35.19 -59.34 -33.50
C VAL A 101 33.67 -59.40 -33.53
N TYR A 102 33.12 -60.22 -34.43
CA TYR A 102 31.69 -60.41 -34.63
C TYR A 102 31.31 -61.84 -34.24
N VAL A 103 30.37 -62.01 -33.30
CA VAL A 103 29.73 -63.29 -33.00
C VAL A 103 28.25 -63.17 -33.35
N ARG A 104 27.81 -63.82 -34.42
CA ARG A 104 26.47 -63.57 -34.97
C ARG A 104 25.70 -64.78 -35.47
N ASN A 105 24.39 -64.67 -35.53
CA ASN A 105 23.48 -65.65 -36.13
C ASN A 105 23.56 -67.02 -35.43
N TYR A 106 23.23 -67.05 -34.13
CA TYR A 106 23.25 -68.23 -33.24
C TYR A 106 24.62 -68.93 -33.12
N ALA A 107 25.70 -68.20 -33.38
CA ALA A 107 27.05 -68.68 -33.11
C ALA A 107 27.35 -68.65 -31.62
N ARG A 108 28.03 -69.70 -31.14
CA ARG A 108 28.59 -69.75 -29.79
C ARG A 108 30.11 -69.81 -29.85
N ALA A 109 30.77 -68.93 -29.12
CA ALA A 109 32.22 -68.87 -28.98
C ALA A 109 32.60 -68.90 -27.50
N THR A 110 33.72 -69.54 -27.15
CA THR A 110 34.20 -69.59 -25.77
C THR A 110 35.70 -69.29 -25.70
N VAL A 111 36.12 -68.57 -24.67
CA VAL A 111 37.51 -68.30 -24.31
C VAL A 111 37.83 -69.12 -23.04
N PRO A 112 38.41 -70.33 -23.18
CA PRO A 112 38.47 -71.28 -22.08
C PRO A 112 39.72 -71.17 -21.19
N LEU A 113 40.72 -70.36 -21.57
CA LEU A 113 42.02 -70.32 -20.86
C LEU A 113 41.95 -69.52 -19.55
N LEU A 114 42.59 -70.04 -18.50
CA LEU A 114 42.82 -69.34 -17.24
C LEU A 114 43.69 -68.08 -17.50
N TRP A 115 43.28 -66.91 -16.98
CA TRP A 115 43.93 -65.61 -17.22
C TRP A 115 44.08 -65.20 -18.70
N SER A 116 43.01 -65.32 -19.49
CA SER A 116 43.02 -64.85 -20.87
C SER A 116 42.70 -63.34 -20.96
N ARG A 117 43.54 -62.60 -21.70
CA ARG A 117 43.30 -61.21 -22.08
C ARG A 117 42.74 -61.14 -23.50
N VAL A 118 41.53 -60.61 -23.63
CA VAL A 118 40.87 -60.31 -24.90
C VAL A 118 41.05 -58.82 -25.20
N GLN A 119 41.97 -58.50 -26.11
CA GLN A 119 42.23 -57.12 -26.52
C GLN A 119 41.91 -56.91 -28.00
N VAL A 120 40.98 -56.01 -28.27
CA VAL A 120 40.48 -55.66 -29.60
C VAL A 120 40.63 -54.15 -29.80
N GLN A 121 41.15 -53.71 -30.94
CA GLN A 121 41.41 -52.30 -31.20
C GLN A 121 40.12 -51.48 -31.40
N GLY A 122 39.09 -52.07 -32.01
CA GLY A 122 37.83 -51.41 -32.33
C GLY A 122 36.65 -52.06 -31.60
N GLN A 123 35.83 -52.80 -32.33
CA GLN A 123 34.50 -53.22 -31.86
C GLN A 123 34.40 -54.73 -31.61
N ILE A 124 33.85 -55.10 -30.46
CA ILE A 124 33.31 -56.44 -30.21
C ILE A 124 31.79 -56.35 -30.34
N SER A 125 31.20 -57.18 -31.20
CA SER A 125 29.74 -57.19 -31.37
C SER A 125 29.16 -58.60 -31.36
N LEU A 126 28.08 -58.75 -30.59
CA LEU A 126 27.28 -59.95 -30.51
C LEU A 126 25.88 -59.64 -31.05
N LEU A 127 25.46 -60.37 -32.08
CA LEU A 127 24.24 -60.09 -32.81
C LEU A 127 23.41 -61.36 -33.06
N TYR A 128 22.08 -61.25 -33.09
CA TYR A 128 21.19 -62.32 -33.56
C TYR A 128 21.43 -63.68 -32.86
N GLY A 129 21.31 -63.73 -31.53
CA GLY A 129 21.48 -64.97 -30.75
C GLY A 129 22.93 -65.39 -30.52
N GLY A 130 23.90 -64.48 -30.73
CA GLY A 130 25.31 -64.76 -30.48
C GLY A 130 25.59 -65.01 -28.99
N VAL A 131 26.45 -65.98 -28.69
CA VAL A 131 26.88 -66.29 -27.31
C VAL A 131 28.40 -66.23 -27.23
N LEU A 132 28.93 -65.45 -26.29
CA LEU A 132 30.35 -65.43 -25.94
C LEU A 132 30.52 -65.84 -24.49
N SER A 133 31.24 -66.93 -24.26
CA SER A 133 31.51 -67.45 -22.91
C SER A 133 32.97 -67.25 -22.51
N PHE A 134 33.21 -66.88 -21.26
CA PHE A 134 34.53 -66.81 -20.64
C PHE A 134 34.63 -67.89 -19.56
N GLY A 135 35.67 -68.71 -19.62
CA GLY A 135 35.84 -69.83 -18.69
C GLY A 135 34.89 -71.00 -18.98
N LEU A 136 34.85 -71.93 -18.04
CA LEU A 136 34.07 -73.17 -18.12
C LEU A 136 33.14 -73.24 -16.90
N ALA A 137 31.91 -73.73 -17.12
CA ALA A 137 30.83 -73.72 -16.12
C ALA A 137 31.17 -74.38 -14.75
N HIS A 138 32.13 -75.29 -14.70
CA HIS A 138 32.54 -75.97 -13.47
C HIS A 138 33.83 -75.43 -12.84
N TYR A 139 34.43 -74.38 -13.43
CA TYR A 139 35.75 -73.86 -13.06
C TYR A 139 35.76 -72.32 -13.03
N ALA A 140 35.00 -71.72 -12.11
CA ALA A 140 34.93 -70.28 -11.90
C ALA A 140 36.10 -69.74 -11.04
N LEU A 141 37.35 -70.06 -11.43
CA LEU A 141 38.57 -69.72 -10.66
C LEU A 141 39.41 -68.60 -11.30
N SER A 142 38.98 -68.03 -12.43
CA SER A 142 39.79 -67.12 -13.24
C SER A 142 39.27 -65.70 -13.29
N GLU A 143 40.21 -64.77 -13.38
CA GLU A 143 39.96 -63.38 -13.77
C GLU A 143 40.22 -63.24 -15.28
N PHE A 144 39.24 -62.73 -16.00
CA PHE A 144 39.29 -62.49 -17.45
C PHE A 144 39.39 -61.00 -17.72
N GLU A 145 40.29 -60.61 -18.63
CA GLU A 145 40.42 -59.21 -19.04
C GLU A 145 39.82 -58.98 -20.42
N LEU A 146 38.94 -57.99 -20.57
CA LEU A 146 38.36 -57.57 -21.85
C LEU A 146 38.64 -56.09 -22.11
N PHE A 147 39.31 -55.79 -23.22
CA PHE A 147 39.61 -54.44 -23.68
C PHE A 147 39.10 -54.25 -25.11
N ALA A 148 38.23 -53.26 -25.32
CA ALA A 148 37.73 -52.86 -26.64
C ALA A 148 37.37 -51.36 -26.66
N GLU A 149 37.26 -50.74 -27.83
CA GLU A 149 36.66 -49.39 -27.90
C GLU A 149 35.14 -49.47 -27.72
N GLU A 150 34.49 -50.42 -28.37
CA GLU A 150 33.03 -50.58 -28.32
C GLU A 150 32.62 -52.03 -28.08
N LEU A 151 31.66 -52.23 -27.16
CA LEU A 151 30.97 -53.51 -26.97
C LEU A 151 29.48 -53.34 -27.29
N LEU A 152 29.03 -53.98 -28.36
CA LEU A 152 27.65 -53.91 -28.84
C LEU A 152 26.96 -55.28 -28.76
N MET A 153 25.82 -55.34 -28.08
CA MET A 153 25.05 -56.57 -27.91
C MET A 153 23.61 -56.35 -28.37
N SER A 154 23.12 -57.18 -29.29
CA SER A 154 21.72 -57.22 -29.73
C SER A 154 21.22 -58.66 -29.73
N ASP A 155 20.14 -58.92 -28.98
CA ASP A 155 19.53 -60.26 -28.81
C ASP A 155 20.58 -61.35 -28.51
N SER A 156 21.55 -61.05 -27.64
CA SER A 156 22.76 -61.86 -27.45
C SER A 156 23.12 -62.07 -25.98
N VAL A 157 24.01 -63.03 -25.71
CA VAL A 157 24.38 -63.42 -24.34
C VAL A 157 25.90 -63.46 -24.15
N ILE A 158 26.39 -62.77 -23.12
CA ILE A 158 27.74 -62.99 -22.58
C ILE A 158 27.61 -63.82 -21.30
N LYS A 159 28.42 -64.87 -21.17
CA LYS A 159 28.52 -65.68 -19.95
C LYS A 159 29.95 -65.62 -19.43
N VAL A 160 30.12 -65.41 -18.14
CA VAL A 160 31.43 -65.41 -17.49
C VAL A 160 31.38 -66.38 -16.32
N TYR A 161 32.32 -67.31 -16.26
CA TYR A 161 32.52 -68.21 -15.13
C TYR A 161 33.85 -67.83 -14.46
N GLY A 162 33.77 -67.00 -13.41
CA GLY A 162 34.89 -66.32 -12.73
C GLY A 162 34.65 -64.81 -12.63
N ALA A 163 35.72 -64.03 -12.47
CA ALA A 163 35.67 -62.57 -12.49
C ALA A 163 35.90 -62.02 -13.89
N LEU A 164 35.22 -60.92 -14.24
CA LEU A 164 35.50 -60.17 -15.46
C LEU A 164 36.01 -58.77 -15.12
N ARG A 165 37.16 -58.41 -15.67
CA ARG A 165 37.70 -57.05 -15.72
C ARG A 165 37.56 -56.51 -17.14
N MET A 166 36.51 -55.72 -17.35
CA MET A 166 36.19 -55.11 -18.64
C MET A 166 36.57 -53.63 -18.62
N SER A 167 37.21 -53.14 -19.68
CA SER A 167 37.43 -51.72 -19.93
C SER A 167 37.10 -51.38 -21.38
N VAL A 168 36.02 -50.61 -21.56
CA VAL A 168 35.49 -50.18 -22.87
C VAL A 168 35.25 -48.68 -22.92
N LYS A 169 35.10 -48.10 -24.13
CA LYS A 169 34.61 -46.70 -24.25
C LYS A 169 33.10 -46.65 -24.26
N MET A 170 32.46 -47.49 -25.06
CA MET A 170 31.01 -47.55 -25.23
C MET A 170 30.48 -48.96 -24.96
N PHE A 171 29.50 -49.09 -24.07
CA PHE A 171 28.81 -50.35 -23.80
C PHE A 171 27.32 -50.23 -24.10
N LEU A 172 26.86 -50.92 -25.16
CA LEU A 172 25.48 -50.83 -25.65
C LEU A 172 24.83 -52.22 -25.67
N MET A 173 23.70 -52.35 -24.98
CA MET A 173 22.92 -53.59 -24.92
C MET A 173 21.48 -53.36 -25.35
N LEU A 174 20.98 -54.22 -26.25
CA LEU A 174 19.59 -54.28 -26.68
C LEU A 174 19.08 -55.72 -26.57
N ASN A 175 18.00 -55.98 -25.82
CA ASN A 175 17.45 -57.32 -25.59
C ASN A 175 18.50 -58.39 -25.21
N SER A 176 19.56 -57.99 -24.50
CA SER A 176 20.75 -58.81 -24.32
C SER A 176 21.03 -59.11 -22.85
N LYS A 177 21.76 -60.19 -22.58
CA LYS A 177 22.07 -60.63 -21.21
C LYS A 177 23.57 -60.78 -21.00
N MET A 178 24.06 -60.28 -19.87
CA MET A 178 25.41 -60.52 -19.38
C MET A 178 25.29 -61.22 -18.03
N ILE A 179 25.80 -62.45 -17.95
CA ILE A 179 25.67 -63.29 -16.76
C ILE A 179 27.08 -63.59 -16.26
N ILE A 180 27.35 -63.19 -15.03
CA ILE A 180 28.63 -63.40 -14.36
C ILE A 180 28.40 -64.33 -13.17
N ASP A 181 29.09 -65.47 -13.20
CA ASP A 181 29.08 -66.49 -12.17
C ASP A 181 30.45 -66.52 -11.50
N GLY A 182 30.57 -65.87 -10.34
CA GLY A 182 31.82 -65.70 -9.59
C GLY A 182 32.31 -66.93 -8.83
N GLY A 183 31.55 -68.03 -8.81
CA GLY A 183 31.92 -69.26 -8.11
C GLY A 183 31.87 -69.17 -6.58
N GLU A 184 32.26 -70.26 -5.91
CA GLU A 184 32.25 -70.40 -4.44
C GLU A 184 33.48 -69.75 -3.76
N ASP A 185 34.55 -69.46 -4.51
CA ASP A 185 35.83 -69.01 -3.96
C ASP A 185 35.89 -67.50 -3.73
N ILE A 186 36.19 -67.10 -2.49
CA ILE A 186 36.19 -65.70 -2.01
C ILE A 186 37.25 -64.84 -2.72
N THR A 187 38.29 -65.45 -3.30
CA THR A 187 39.46 -64.77 -3.87
C THR A 187 39.22 -64.14 -5.25
N VAL A 188 38.20 -64.57 -6.00
CA VAL A 188 37.90 -64.11 -7.38
C VAL A 188 36.47 -63.52 -7.49
N ALA A 189 35.92 -63.05 -6.37
CA ALA A 189 34.50 -62.70 -6.26
C ALA A 189 34.11 -61.30 -6.74
N THR A 190 35.02 -60.51 -7.33
CA THR A 190 34.75 -59.12 -7.74
C THR A 190 34.94 -58.92 -9.24
N SER A 191 33.86 -58.62 -9.96
CA SER A 191 33.93 -58.21 -11.36
C SER A 191 33.88 -56.70 -11.50
N LEU A 192 34.65 -56.16 -12.45
CA LEU A 192 34.82 -54.74 -12.69
C LEU A 192 34.46 -54.41 -14.14
N LEU A 193 33.44 -53.59 -14.35
CA LEU A 193 33.01 -53.11 -15.67
C LEU A 193 33.28 -51.63 -15.78
N GLU A 194 34.35 -51.25 -16.49
CA GLU A 194 34.71 -49.85 -16.75
C GLU A 194 34.27 -49.43 -18.15
N ALA A 195 33.53 -48.33 -18.23
CA ALA A 195 33.05 -47.73 -19.47
C ALA A 195 33.33 -46.22 -19.49
N SER A 196 34.34 -45.77 -20.23
CA SER A 196 34.77 -44.36 -20.13
C SER A 196 33.70 -43.34 -20.57
N ASN A 197 32.88 -43.61 -21.59
CA ASN A 197 31.92 -42.63 -22.10
C ASN A 197 30.45 -42.96 -21.80
N LEU A 198 29.99 -44.17 -22.10
CA LEU A 198 28.54 -44.43 -22.12
C LEU A 198 28.21 -45.90 -21.86
N VAL A 199 27.23 -46.12 -20.99
CA VAL A 199 26.57 -47.43 -20.79
C VAL A 199 25.08 -47.27 -21.03
N VAL A 200 24.53 -47.97 -22.03
CA VAL A 200 23.09 -47.95 -22.35
C VAL A 200 22.52 -49.36 -22.42
N LEU A 201 21.49 -49.61 -21.60
CA LEU A 201 20.69 -50.83 -21.65
C LEU A 201 19.29 -50.49 -22.18
N LYS A 202 18.86 -51.26 -23.19
CA LYS A 202 17.54 -51.16 -23.84
C LYS A 202 16.88 -52.52 -24.01
N GLY A 203 15.56 -52.51 -24.13
CA GLY A 203 14.81 -53.69 -24.56
C GLY A 203 14.90 -54.87 -23.58
N SER A 204 14.77 -54.61 -22.28
CA SER A 204 14.86 -55.66 -21.27
C SER A 204 16.23 -56.36 -21.19
N SER A 205 17.30 -55.57 -21.30
CA SER A 205 18.68 -56.04 -21.15
C SER A 205 19.05 -56.24 -19.67
N VAL A 206 19.80 -57.29 -19.36
CA VAL A 206 20.11 -57.67 -17.98
C VAL A 206 21.62 -57.87 -17.80
N ILE A 207 22.18 -57.25 -16.77
CA ILE A 207 23.50 -57.57 -16.21
C ILE A 207 23.27 -58.21 -14.86
N HIS A 208 23.64 -59.48 -14.74
CA HIS A 208 23.44 -60.30 -13.56
C HIS A 208 24.77 -60.82 -13.04
N SER A 209 25.04 -60.63 -11.75
CA SER A 209 26.19 -61.18 -11.06
C SER A 209 25.77 -61.84 -9.74
N ASN A 210 26.13 -63.10 -9.52
CA ASN A 210 25.92 -63.75 -8.21
C ASN A 210 26.99 -63.36 -7.16
N ALA A 211 28.01 -62.59 -7.57
CA ALA A 211 29.08 -62.08 -6.72
C ALA A 211 29.12 -60.53 -6.75
N ASN A 212 30.21 -59.91 -6.29
CA ASN A 212 30.35 -58.45 -6.25
C ASN A 212 30.58 -57.87 -7.66
N LEU A 213 29.87 -56.80 -8.00
CA LEU A 213 29.96 -56.10 -9.28
C LEU A 213 30.23 -54.61 -9.07
N GLY A 214 31.37 -54.14 -9.58
CA GLY A 214 31.67 -52.72 -9.74
C GLY A 214 31.42 -52.29 -11.18
N VAL A 215 30.63 -51.24 -11.38
CA VAL A 215 30.44 -50.58 -12.67
C VAL A 215 30.95 -49.15 -12.56
N HIS A 216 31.96 -48.84 -13.34
CA HIS A 216 32.62 -47.54 -13.36
C HIS A 216 32.45 -46.90 -14.72
N GLY A 217 32.27 -45.59 -14.78
CA GLY A 217 32.33 -44.88 -16.05
C GLY A 217 32.33 -43.38 -15.89
N GLN A 218 32.90 -42.62 -16.82
CA GLN A 218 33.04 -41.15 -16.67
C GLN A 218 31.91 -40.34 -17.31
N GLY A 219 31.00 -40.99 -18.04
CA GLY A 219 29.88 -40.32 -18.71
C GLY A 219 28.51 -40.73 -18.17
N LEU A 220 27.63 -41.22 -19.05
CA LEU A 220 26.21 -41.48 -18.72
C LEU A 220 25.94 -42.98 -18.57
N LEU A 221 25.26 -43.36 -17.48
CA LEU A 221 24.62 -44.67 -17.33
C LEU A 221 23.11 -44.50 -17.54
N ASN A 222 22.57 -45.11 -18.60
CA ASN A 222 21.15 -44.97 -18.95
C ASN A 222 20.47 -46.33 -19.12
N LEU A 223 19.55 -46.65 -18.21
CA LEU A 223 18.67 -47.80 -18.30
C LEU A 223 17.33 -47.36 -18.88
N SER A 224 17.05 -47.65 -20.15
CA SER A 224 15.88 -47.11 -20.86
C SER A 224 14.90 -48.20 -21.34
N GLY A 225 13.65 -48.10 -20.89
CA GLY A 225 12.57 -49.06 -21.15
C GLY A 225 12.36 -50.08 -20.01
N SER A 226 11.24 -50.79 -20.05
CA SER A 226 10.89 -51.77 -19.02
C SER A 226 11.73 -53.05 -19.09
N GLY A 227 12.11 -53.57 -17.92
CA GLY A 227 12.79 -54.86 -17.77
C GLY A 227 14.32 -54.80 -17.89
N ASN A 228 14.93 -53.60 -17.85
CA ASN A 228 16.39 -53.47 -17.85
C ASN A 228 16.93 -53.53 -16.42
N TRP A 229 17.76 -54.52 -16.11
CA TRP A 229 18.24 -54.77 -14.75
C TRP A 229 19.76 -54.77 -14.67
N ILE A 230 20.29 -54.16 -13.61
CA ILE A 230 21.65 -54.43 -13.13
C ILE A 230 21.50 -54.95 -11.71
N GLU A 231 21.80 -56.23 -11.53
CA GLU A 231 21.69 -56.90 -10.25
C GLU A 231 22.99 -57.60 -9.89
N ALA A 232 23.40 -57.43 -8.64
CA ALA A 232 24.57 -58.08 -8.09
C ALA A 232 24.37 -58.35 -6.60
N GLN A 233 25.16 -59.26 -6.04
CA GLN A 233 25.12 -59.50 -4.60
C GLN A 233 25.60 -58.28 -3.80
N ARG A 234 26.60 -57.58 -4.35
CA ARG A 234 26.91 -56.18 -4.02
C ARG A 234 27.12 -55.41 -5.30
N LEU A 235 26.47 -54.26 -5.42
CA LEU A 235 26.55 -53.40 -6.59
C LEU A 235 27.19 -52.07 -6.21
N VAL A 236 28.30 -51.72 -6.86
CA VAL A 236 28.93 -50.40 -6.73
C VAL A 236 28.89 -49.71 -8.08
N LEU A 237 28.28 -48.54 -8.14
CA LEU A 237 28.27 -47.66 -9.32
C LEU A 237 29.12 -46.43 -8.99
N SER A 238 30.16 -46.14 -9.77
CA SER A 238 30.94 -44.91 -9.50
C SER A 238 31.54 -44.22 -10.71
N LEU A 239 31.95 -42.96 -10.47
CA LEU A 239 32.59 -42.05 -11.42
C LEU A 239 31.69 -41.48 -12.53
N PHE A 240 30.41 -41.86 -12.57
CA PHE A 240 29.48 -41.41 -13.61
C PHE A 240 29.17 -39.93 -13.49
N TYR A 241 29.13 -39.20 -14.60
CA TYR A 241 28.61 -37.84 -14.61
C TYR A 241 27.12 -37.85 -14.26
N SER A 242 26.35 -38.76 -14.86
CA SER A 242 24.92 -38.90 -14.57
C SER A 242 24.45 -40.34 -14.64
N ILE A 243 23.52 -40.69 -13.75
CA ILE A 243 22.84 -41.99 -13.73
C ILE A 243 21.35 -41.76 -13.92
N HIS A 244 20.79 -42.39 -14.95
CA HIS A 244 19.38 -42.33 -15.29
C HIS A 244 18.75 -43.72 -15.27
N VAL A 245 17.86 -43.96 -14.30
CA VAL A 245 17.08 -45.19 -14.18
C VAL A 245 15.66 -44.90 -14.65
N ALA A 246 15.33 -45.24 -15.90
CA ALA A 246 14.00 -44.97 -16.48
C ALA A 246 12.90 -45.86 -15.86
N PRO A 247 11.61 -45.57 -16.11
CA PRO A 247 10.49 -46.33 -15.56
C PRO A 247 10.55 -47.80 -16.00
N GLY A 248 10.39 -48.71 -15.04
CA GLY A 248 10.47 -50.16 -15.27
C GLY A 248 11.89 -50.73 -15.37
N SER A 249 12.93 -49.90 -15.25
CA SER A 249 14.32 -50.33 -15.02
C SER A 249 14.61 -50.52 -13.53
N MET A 250 15.60 -51.36 -13.20
CA MET A 250 15.92 -51.69 -11.81
C MET A 250 17.44 -51.78 -11.57
N LEU A 251 17.90 -51.16 -10.48
CA LEU A 251 19.22 -51.41 -9.88
C LEU A 251 19.01 -52.17 -8.58
N ARG A 252 19.70 -53.29 -8.39
CA ARG A 252 19.44 -54.15 -7.24
C ARG A 252 20.72 -54.72 -6.61
N GLY A 253 20.78 -54.68 -5.29
CA GLY A 253 21.69 -55.51 -4.51
C GLY A 253 21.22 -55.67 -3.07
N PRO A 254 21.00 -56.89 -2.56
CA PRO A 254 21.42 -58.19 -3.09
C PRO A 254 20.45 -58.84 -4.09
N VAL A 255 20.86 -59.98 -4.68
CA VAL A 255 20.05 -60.77 -5.63
C VAL A 255 18.87 -61.46 -4.91
N GLU A 256 17.68 -61.51 -5.53
CA GLU A 256 16.43 -62.01 -4.92
C GLU A 256 16.47 -63.47 -4.48
N ASN A 257 17.03 -64.33 -5.34
CA ASN A 257 17.12 -65.76 -5.14
C ASN A 257 18.58 -66.16 -4.94
N ALA A 258 19.25 -65.53 -3.97
CA ALA A 258 20.59 -65.94 -3.58
C ALA A 258 20.53 -67.43 -3.16
N THR A 259 21.24 -68.29 -3.88
CA THR A 259 21.45 -69.69 -3.46
C THR A 259 22.28 -69.69 -2.17
N SER A 260 22.29 -70.83 -1.45
CA SER A 260 23.15 -71.01 -0.26
C SER A 260 24.64 -70.72 -0.50
N ASP A 261 25.03 -70.69 -1.77
CA ASP A 261 26.41 -70.63 -2.25
C ASP A 261 26.83 -69.19 -2.62
N ALA A 262 25.90 -68.20 -2.56
CA ALA A 262 26.20 -66.80 -2.84
C ALA A 262 26.90 -66.12 -1.65
N ILE A 263 27.91 -65.29 -1.94
CA ILE A 263 28.67 -64.54 -0.91
C ILE A 263 27.76 -63.45 -0.32
N THR A 264 27.09 -63.76 0.78
CA THR A 264 26.17 -62.82 1.43
C THR A 264 26.92 -61.67 2.11
N PRO A 265 26.50 -60.41 1.90
CA PRO A 265 27.02 -59.28 2.65
C PRO A 265 26.84 -59.51 4.14
N ARG A 266 27.89 -59.32 4.93
CA ARG A 266 27.78 -59.35 6.40
C ARG A 266 26.97 -58.14 6.85
N LEU A 267 25.68 -58.34 7.09
CA LEU A 267 24.81 -57.35 7.71
C LEU A 267 25.12 -57.34 9.23
N HIS A 268 25.43 -56.17 9.79
CA HIS A 268 25.77 -55.99 11.22
C HIS A 268 24.54 -56.09 12.13
N CYS A 269 23.81 -57.21 12.08
CA CYS A 269 22.52 -57.37 12.76
C CYS A 269 22.60 -57.55 14.28
N GLN A 270 23.77 -57.94 14.80
CA GLN A 270 23.97 -58.26 16.22
C GLN A 270 24.61 -57.13 17.02
N LEU A 271 25.02 -56.04 16.36
CA LEU A 271 25.69 -54.90 16.98
C LEU A 271 24.75 -53.70 16.99
N GLU A 272 24.71 -52.99 18.11
CA GLU A 272 24.09 -51.67 18.21
C GLU A 272 25.02 -50.55 17.72
N GLU A 273 26.28 -50.87 17.43
CA GLU A 273 27.27 -49.89 17.00
C GLU A 273 27.17 -49.58 15.50
N CYS A 274 27.17 -48.29 15.20
CA CYS A 274 27.17 -47.75 13.84
C CYS A 274 28.44 -48.13 13.06
N PRO A 275 28.33 -48.74 11.86
CA PRO A 275 29.46 -48.88 10.96
C PRO A 275 30.06 -47.50 10.63
N ALA A 276 31.34 -47.29 10.94
CA ALA A 276 32.01 -46.01 10.73
C ALA A 276 32.00 -45.59 9.26
N GLU A 277 31.96 -46.55 8.33
CA GLU A 277 31.94 -46.32 6.89
C GLU A 277 30.64 -45.64 6.39
N LEU A 278 29.52 -45.76 7.13
CA LEU A 278 28.27 -45.06 6.79
C LEU A 278 28.36 -43.56 7.06
N LEU A 279 29.19 -43.15 8.03
CA LEU A 279 29.38 -41.76 8.44
C LEU A 279 30.60 -41.12 7.75
N HIS A 280 31.70 -41.89 7.67
CA HIS A 280 32.98 -41.53 7.06
C HIS A 280 33.33 -42.55 5.96
N PRO A 281 32.68 -42.46 4.79
CA PRO A 281 32.91 -43.40 3.70
C PRO A 281 34.31 -43.22 3.10
N PRO A 282 34.92 -44.30 2.58
CA PRO A 282 36.23 -44.21 1.94
C PRO A 282 36.18 -43.35 0.67
N GLU A 283 37.19 -42.50 0.47
CA GLU A 283 37.27 -41.61 -0.70
C GLU A 283 37.37 -42.38 -2.02
N ASP A 284 37.98 -43.57 -2.02
CA ASP A 284 38.36 -44.28 -3.25
C ASP A 284 37.21 -45.01 -3.95
N CYS A 285 35.98 -45.02 -3.40
CA CYS A 285 34.79 -45.69 -3.99
C CYS A 285 35.03 -47.12 -4.51
N ASN A 286 36.03 -47.84 -3.98
CA ASN A 286 36.45 -49.14 -4.48
C ASN A 286 35.55 -50.27 -3.94
N VAL A 287 35.39 -51.33 -4.74
CA VAL A 287 34.65 -52.54 -4.35
C VAL A 287 35.47 -53.33 -3.34
N ASN A 288 35.33 -53.01 -2.05
CA ASN A 288 35.96 -53.79 -0.98
C ASN A 288 34.93 -54.72 -0.33
N SER A 289 35.26 -56.01 -0.25
CA SER A 289 34.41 -57.05 0.33
C SER A 289 34.15 -56.87 1.83
N SER A 290 34.92 -56.02 2.53
CA SER A 290 34.70 -55.72 3.96
C SER A 290 33.60 -54.69 4.22
N LEU A 291 33.15 -53.94 3.21
CA LEU A 291 32.16 -52.87 3.38
C LEU A 291 30.75 -53.43 3.63
N SER A 292 29.95 -52.72 4.43
CA SER A 292 28.59 -53.10 4.82
C SER A 292 27.53 -52.81 3.75
N PHE A 293 27.87 -52.06 2.69
CA PHE A 293 26.94 -51.68 1.63
C PHE A 293 26.55 -52.86 0.73
N THR A 294 25.27 -52.90 0.32
CA THR A 294 24.79 -53.81 -0.73
C THR A 294 24.62 -53.10 -2.06
N LEU A 295 24.28 -51.80 -2.01
CA LEU A 295 24.27 -50.92 -3.18
C LEU A 295 24.93 -49.59 -2.82
N GLN A 296 26.00 -49.23 -3.51
CA GLN A 296 26.67 -47.95 -3.33
C GLN A 296 26.73 -47.18 -4.66
N ILE A 297 26.31 -45.91 -4.64
CA ILE A 297 26.50 -44.98 -5.75
C ILE A 297 27.46 -43.89 -5.28
N CYS A 298 28.60 -43.73 -5.94
CA CYS A 298 29.71 -42.92 -5.45
C CYS A 298 30.28 -42.01 -6.54
N ARG A 299 30.61 -40.75 -6.22
CA ARG A 299 31.17 -39.77 -7.18
C ARG A 299 30.28 -39.60 -8.42
N VAL A 300 29.08 -39.07 -8.21
CA VAL A 300 28.11 -38.81 -9.28
C VAL A 300 27.54 -37.41 -9.15
N GLU A 301 27.52 -36.61 -10.21
CA GLU A 301 26.92 -35.28 -10.13
C GLU A 301 25.40 -35.40 -9.99
N ASP A 302 24.73 -36.02 -10.98
CA ASP A 302 23.27 -36.02 -11.05
C ASP A 302 22.68 -37.44 -11.16
N ILE A 303 21.80 -37.80 -10.23
CA ILE A 303 21.10 -39.09 -10.18
C ILE A 303 19.60 -38.86 -10.38
N THR A 304 19.03 -39.50 -11.41
CA THR A 304 17.59 -39.47 -11.69
C THR A 304 17.00 -40.87 -11.62
N VAL A 305 16.05 -41.08 -10.71
CA VAL A 305 15.44 -42.39 -10.43
C VAL A 305 13.96 -42.35 -10.76
N GLU A 306 13.59 -42.73 -11.99
CA GLU A 306 12.19 -42.94 -12.40
C GLU A 306 11.75 -44.40 -12.29
N GLY A 307 12.71 -45.33 -12.22
CA GLY A 307 12.51 -46.77 -12.01
C GLY A 307 12.66 -47.17 -10.54
N HIS A 308 13.33 -48.31 -10.29
CA HIS A 308 13.49 -48.87 -8.94
C HIS A 308 14.97 -49.03 -8.56
N ILE A 309 15.34 -48.61 -7.36
CA ILE A 309 16.60 -48.96 -6.71
C ILE A 309 16.27 -49.78 -5.47
N GLU A 310 16.82 -50.99 -5.37
CA GLU A 310 16.59 -51.88 -4.22
C GLU A 310 17.91 -52.31 -3.56
N GLY A 311 17.95 -52.25 -2.23
CA GLY A 311 19.00 -52.92 -1.47
C GLY A 311 18.86 -52.85 0.04
N SER A 312 19.58 -53.74 0.75
CA SER A 312 19.61 -53.77 2.21
C SER A 312 20.30 -52.56 2.83
N VAL A 313 21.45 -52.16 2.27
CA VAL A 313 22.20 -50.98 2.68
C VAL A 313 22.53 -50.19 1.42
N VAL A 314 21.72 -49.15 1.17
CA VAL A 314 21.83 -48.27 0.01
C VAL A 314 22.55 -46.99 0.42
N HIS A 315 23.71 -46.72 -0.15
CA HIS A 315 24.49 -45.51 0.16
C HIS A 315 24.75 -44.67 -1.10
N PHE A 316 24.38 -43.40 -1.03
CA PHE A 316 24.76 -42.39 -2.01
C PHE A 316 25.89 -41.54 -1.44
N ASN A 317 27.11 -41.74 -1.91
CA ASN A 317 28.29 -41.01 -1.46
C ASN A 317 28.76 -40.00 -2.51
N GLN A 318 29.17 -38.80 -2.07
CA GLN A 318 29.72 -37.77 -2.96
C GLN A 318 28.83 -37.55 -4.19
N ALA A 319 27.51 -37.55 -3.96
CA ALA A 319 26.51 -37.20 -4.95
C ALA A 319 26.18 -35.72 -4.81
N ARG A 320 25.89 -35.01 -5.90
CA ARG A 320 25.50 -33.59 -5.83
C ARG A 320 23.99 -33.41 -5.78
N THR A 321 23.27 -34.01 -6.72
CA THR A 321 21.80 -33.96 -6.75
C THR A 321 21.19 -35.35 -6.94
N ILE A 322 20.09 -35.59 -6.21
CA ILE A 322 19.26 -36.79 -6.37
C ILE A 322 17.83 -36.33 -6.64
N SER A 323 17.27 -36.79 -7.75
CA SER A 323 15.87 -36.59 -8.09
C SER A 323 15.15 -37.94 -8.19
N VAL A 324 14.02 -38.04 -7.50
CA VAL A 324 13.13 -39.20 -7.53
C VAL A 324 11.76 -38.74 -8.03
N PRO A 325 11.53 -38.68 -9.35
CA PRO A 325 10.24 -38.30 -9.92
C PRO A 325 9.10 -39.23 -9.48
N SER A 326 7.86 -38.87 -9.76
CA SER A 326 6.65 -39.58 -9.30
C SER A 326 6.61 -41.10 -9.53
N SER A 327 7.22 -41.63 -10.61
CA SER A 327 7.28 -43.08 -10.87
C SER A 327 8.43 -43.79 -10.14
N GLY A 328 9.38 -43.02 -9.61
CA GLY A 328 10.60 -43.47 -8.97
C GLY A 328 10.41 -44.09 -7.60
N THR A 329 11.15 -45.16 -7.31
CA THR A 329 11.18 -45.79 -6.00
C THR A 329 12.60 -46.18 -5.58
N ILE A 330 13.03 -45.71 -4.41
CA ILE A 330 14.23 -46.21 -3.72
C ILE A 330 13.74 -47.03 -2.52
N SER A 331 14.02 -48.34 -2.48
CA SER A 331 13.49 -49.24 -1.47
C SER A 331 14.59 -50.06 -0.78
N ALA A 332 14.55 -50.07 0.54
CA ALA A 332 15.25 -51.00 1.41
C ALA A 332 14.26 -51.84 2.23
N SER A 333 13.01 -51.95 1.75
CA SER A 333 11.91 -52.51 2.53
C SER A 333 12.01 -54.03 2.65
N GLY A 334 11.90 -54.56 3.87
CA GLY A 334 12.02 -56.00 4.16
C GLY A 334 13.40 -56.60 3.87
N MET A 335 14.43 -55.77 3.76
CA MET A 335 15.81 -56.18 3.46
C MET A 335 16.78 -55.97 4.63
N GLY A 336 16.25 -55.74 5.83
CA GLY A 336 16.98 -55.64 7.08
C GLY A 336 17.25 -57.01 7.70
N CYS A 337 17.38 -57.04 9.02
CA CYS A 337 17.71 -58.25 9.76
C CYS A 337 16.45 -59.11 9.95
N THR A 338 16.56 -60.42 9.74
CA THR A 338 15.50 -61.40 10.06
C THR A 338 15.42 -61.69 11.56
N GLY A 339 16.55 -61.59 12.26
CA GLY A 339 16.65 -61.44 13.71
C GLY A 339 17.11 -60.01 14.07
N GLY A 340 18.00 -59.91 15.05
CA GLY A 340 18.66 -58.65 15.41
C GLY A 340 18.51 -58.25 16.87
N VAL A 341 19.03 -57.07 17.20
CA VAL A 341 19.01 -56.49 18.56
C VAL A 341 17.59 -56.38 19.11
N GLY A 342 16.68 -55.81 18.32
CA GLY A 342 15.27 -55.64 18.67
C GLY A 342 14.41 -56.78 18.13
N ARG A 343 14.93 -58.01 18.03
CA ARG A 343 14.14 -59.15 17.55
C ARG A 343 12.87 -59.36 18.36
N GLY A 344 11.80 -59.76 17.68
CA GLY A 344 10.59 -60.28 18.32
C GLY A 344 10.85 -61.58 19.08
N ASN A 345 9.98 -61.88 20.02
CA ASN A 345 10.00 -63.10 20.83
C ASN A 345 8.87 -64.04 20.40
N GLY A 346 9.15 -65.34 20.38
CA GLY A 346 8.19 -66.38 19.99
C GLY A 346 7.55 -67.09 21.18
N LEU A 347 6.27 -67.43 21.07
CA LEU A 347 5.61 -68.44 21.89
C LEU A 347 5.94 -69.85 21.37
N SER A 348 5.94 -70.85 22.24
CA SER A 348 6.11 -72.27 21.87
C SER A 348 5.09 -72.77 20.83
N ASN A 349 3.95 -72.09 20.71
CA ASN A 349 2.88 -72.40 19.75
C ASN A 349 3.13 -71.81 18.34
N GLY A 350 4.23 -71.09 18.13
CA GLY A 350 4.59 -70.48 16.84
C GLY A 350 4.09 -69.05 16.61
N THR A 351 3.40 -68.44 17.58
CA THR A 351 3.00 -67.02 17.52
C THR A 351 4.19 -66.12 17.87
N GLY A 352 4.57 -65.21 16.98
CA GLY A 352 5.69 -64.27 17.18
C GLY A 352 5.24 -62.84 17.48
N SER A 353 5.97 -62.15 18.35
CA SER A 353 5.82 -60.70 18.54
C SER A 353 6.56 -59.90 17.46
N GLY A 354 6.23 -58.62 17.32
CA GLY A 354 6.87 -57.77 16.30
C GLY A 354 8.31 -57.42 16.65
N GLY A 355 9.13 -57.21 15.64
CA GLY A 355 10.46 -56.62 15.81
C GLY A 355 10.36 -55.16 16.25
N GLY A 356 11.30 -54.69 17.07
CA GLY A 356 11.46 -53.29 17.46
C GLY A 356 12.68 -52.66 16.81
N HIS A 357 12.58 -51.39 16.43
CA HIS A 357 13.65 -50.52 15.92
C HIS A 357 13.02 -49.14 15.73
N GLY A 358 13.57 -48.06 16.29
CA GLY A 358 12.89 -46.75 16.34
C GLY A 358 11.76 -46.72 17.39
N GLY A 359 10.75 -47.57 17.23
CA GLY A 359 9.68 -47.85 18.19
C GLY A 359 9.71 -49.31 18.69
N LYS A 360 9.06 -49.58 19.83
CA LYS A 360 8.90 -50.94 20.37
C LYS A 360 7.99 -51.77 19.46
N GLY A 361 8.33 -53.05 19.25
CA GLY A 361 7.46 -54.00 18.57
C GLY A 361 6.19 -54.28 19.38
N GLY A 362 5.10 -54.61 18.69
CA GLY A 362 3.83 -55.01 19.27
C GLY A 362 3.92 -56.39 19.91
N SER A 363 3.26 -56.58 21.05
CA SER A 363 3.17 -57.88 21.72
C SER A 363 2.28 -58.85 20.94
N ALA A 364 2.62 -60.14 21.00
CA ALA A 364 1.83 -61.21 20.44
C ALA A 364 1.03 -61.89 21.54
N CYS A 365 -0.25 -62.14 21.31
CA CYS A 365 -1.12 -62.81 22.27
C CYS A 365 -1.86 -63.97 21.60
N TYR A 366 -1.87 -65.13 22.26
CA TYR A 366 -2.64 -66.28 21.82
C TYR A 366 -3.32 -66.96 23.00
N LYS A 367 -4.66 -67.00 23.00
CA LYS A 367 -5.49 -67.64 24.05
C LYS A 367 -5.12 -67.22 25.48
N GLY A 368 -4.82 -65.92 25.68
CA GLY A 368 -4.50 -65.35 26.99
C GLY A 368 -3.03 -65.43 27.45
N SER A 369 -2.14 -66.06 26.67
CA SER A 369 -0.69 -65.97 26.88
C SER A 369 -0.11 -64.92 25.92
N CYS A 370 0.56 -63.90 26.46
CA CYS A 370 1.15 -62.81 25.70
C CYS A 370 2.66 -62.75 25.88
N VAL A 371 3.36 -62.33 24.84
CA VAL A 371 4.80 -62.08 24.84
C VAL A 371 5.08 -60.70 24.29
N ASP A 372 5.95 -59.96 24.97
CA ASP A 372 6.35 -58.60 24.57
C ASP A 372 7.05 -58.57 23.21
N GLY A 373 6.83 -57.50 22.46
CA GLY A 373 7.57 -57.19 21.23
C GLY A 373 9.01 -56.74 21.49
N GLY A 374 9.80 -56.72 20.43
CA GLY A 374 11.20 -56.30 20.46
C GLY A 374 11.38 -54.87 20.96
N VAL A 375 12.52 -54.60 21.59
CA VAL A 375 12.85 -53.26 22.12
C VAL A 375 13.25 -52.30 21.00
N SER A 376 13.06 -50.99 21.21
CA SER A 376 13.67 -49.95 20.37
C SER A 376 15.16 -49.79 20.73
N TYR A 377 16.04 -49.71 19.72
CA TYR A 377 17.49 -49.52 19.89
C TYR A 377 18.04 -48.48 18.90
N GLY A 378 19.34 -48.17 19.01
CA GLY A 378 20.05 -47.20 18.18
C GLY A 378 19.83 -45.74 18.57
N ASP A 379 20.61 -44.85 17.98
CA ASP A 379 20.51 -43.40 18.22
C ASP A 379 19.41 -42.75 17.34
N ALA A 380 18.55 -41.93 17.95
CA ALA A 380 17.53 -41.19 17.21
C ALA A 380 18.11 -39.97 16.48
N GLU A 381 19.18 -39.35 16.97
CA GLU A 381 19.80 -38.14 16.42
C GLU A 381 20.90 -38.44 15.39
N LEU A 382 21.30 -39.70 15.23
CA LEU A 382 22.19 -40.15 14.18
C LEU A 382 21.99 -41.66 13.90
N PRO A 383 20.83 -42.06 13.36
CA PRO A 383 20.50 -43.47 13.15
C PRO A 383 21.30 -44.08 12.01
N CYS A 384 21.75 -45.32 12.16
CA CYS A 384 22.51 -46.04 11.13
C CYS A 384 22.42 -47.57 11.28
N GLU A 385 21.43 -48.04 12.03
CA GLU A 385 21.19 -49.45 12.29
C GLU A 385 20.11 -50.01 11.36
N LEU A 386 20.22 -51.31 11.06
CA LEU A 386 19.19 -52.05 10.31
C LEU A 386 18.00 -52.32 11.22
N GLY A 387 16.80 -52.43 10.64
CA GLY A 387 15.60 -52.90 11.35
C GLY A 387 15.71 -54.39 11.71
N SER A 388 15.05 -54.78 12.80
CA SER A 388 15.00 -56.14 13.31
C SER A 388 13.73 -56.89 12.89
N GLY A 389 13.84 -58.21 12.76
CA GLY A 389 12.73 -59.08 12.40
C GLY A 389 11.92 -59.60 13.60
N SER A 390 10.93 -60.44 13.32
CA SER A 390 9.95 -60.91 14.31
C SER A 390 10.37 -62.13 15.15
N GLY A 391 11.58 -62.69 14.97
CA GLY A 391 11.96 -63.94 15.63
C GLY A 391 13.39 -64.43 15.37
N GLU A 392 13.67 -65.69 15.71
CA GLU A 392 14.99 -66.31 15.55
C GLU A 392 15.27 -66.72 14.09
N GLU A 393 16.52 -66.50 13.65
CA GLU A 393 17.02 -66.64 12.27
C GLU A 393 16.79 -68.03 11.63
N ASN A 394 16.59 -69.09 12.44
CA ASN A 394 16.45 -70.48 11.97
C ASN A 394 14.98 -70.98 11.89
N SER A 395 13.99 -70.14 12.17
CA SER A 395 12.58 -70.53 12.13
C SER A 395 11.98 -70.31 10.73
N SER A 396 11.34 -71.34 10.17
CA SER A 396 10.63 -71.23 8.89
C SER A 396 9.39 -70.35 9.06
N GLY A 397 9.54 -69.06 8.73
CA GLY A 397 8.46 -68.08 8.76
C GLY A 397 8.72 -66.87 9.65
N SER A 398 9.94 -66.33 9.74
CA SER A 398 10.20 -65.00 10.31
C SER A 398 10.06 -63.90 9.24
N THR A 399 9.69 -62.69 9.65
CA THR A 399 9.69 -61.50 8.78
C THR A 399 10.96 -60.69 9.01
N ALA A 400 11.56 -60.14 7.94
CA ALA A 400 12.71 -59.25 8.03
C ALA A 400 12.34 -57.81 8.41
N GLY A 401 13.23 -57.11 9.12
CA GLY A 401 13.14 -55.66 9.31
C GLY A 401 13.43 -54.86 8.02
N GLY A 402 13.31 -53.54 8.10
CA GLY A 402 13.73 -52.63 7.02
C GLY A 402 15.25 -52.42 6.98
N GLY A 403 15.79 -52.11 5.80
CA GLY A 403 17.21 -51.82 5.58
C GLY A 403 17.63 -50.39 5.95
N ILE A 404 18.82 -49.98 5.51
CA ILE A 404 19.35 -48.62 5.68
C ILE A 404 19.45 -47.92 4.33
N ILE A 405 18.97 -46.68 4.26
CA ILE A 405 19.21 -45.76 3.14
C ILE A 405 19.98 -44.56 3.67
N VAL A 406 21.22 -44.36 3.20
CA VAL A 406 22.05 -43.20 3.54
C VAL A 406 22.26 -42.34 2.29
N MET A 407 21.96 -41.05 2.40
CA MET A 407 22.21 -40.08 1.33
C MET A 407 23.21 -39.02 1.81
N GLY A 408 24.37 -38.93 1.17
CA GLY A 408 25.48 -38.07 1.55
C GLY A 408 26.36 -38.66 2.67
N SER A 409 27.23 -37.82 3.22
CA SER A 409 28.06 -38.11 4.40
C SER A 409 28.32 -36.83 5.22
N LEU A 410 28.97 -36.95 6.38
CA LEU A 410 29.36 -35.80 7.19
C LEU A 410 30.33 -34.85 6.47
N GLU A 411 31.20 -35.40 5.63
CA GLU A 411 32.22 -34.66 4.87
C GLU A 411 31.69 -34.13 3.53
N HIS A 412 30.77 -34.87 2.92
CA HIS A 412 30.21 -34.58 1.61
C HIS A 412 28.68 -34.68 1.64
N PRO A 413 27.99 -33.67 2.22
CA PRO A 413 26.54 -33.60 2.20
C PRO A 413 26.01 -33.37 0.78
N LEU A 414 24.82 -33.90 0.51
CA LEU A 414 24.12 -33.72 -0.76
C LEU A 414 23.68 -32.26 -0.91
N SER A 415 23.89 -31.67 -2.10
CA SER A 415 23.48 -30.28 -2.35
C SER A 415 21.96 -30.14 -2.41
N SER A 416 21.27 -31.07 -3.07
CA SER A 416 19.82 -31.05 -3.18
C SER A 416 19.22 -32.45 -3.35
N LEU A 417 18.16 -32.72 -2.59
CA LEU A 417 17.30 -33.89 -2.72
C LEU A 417 15.89 -33.46 -3.13
N SER A 418 15.41 -33.97 -4.26
CA SER A 418 14.02 -33.78 -4.71
C SER A 418 13.30 -35.12 -4.80
N VAL A 419 12.20 -35.27 -4.06
CA VAL A 419 11.40 -36.50 -4.01
C VAL A 419 9.96 -36.17 -4.39
N GLU A 420 9.49 -36.75 -5.48
CA GLU A 420 8.08 -36.78 -5.91
C GLU A 420 7.50 -38.20 -5.88
N GLY A 421 8.36 -39.22 -6.00
CA GLY A 421 8.02 -40.64 -5.92
C GLY A 421 8.07 -41.18 -4.49
N SER A 422 8.77 -42.30 -4.27
CA SER A 422 8.87 -42.90 -2.93
C SER A 422 10.27 -43.35 -2.52
N VAL A 423 10.58 -43.14 -1.23
CA VAL A 423 11.79 -43.65 -0.57
C VAL A 423 11.32 -44.46 0.63
N ARG A 424 11.55 -45.77 0.63
CA ARG A 424 10.96 -46.71 1.60
C ARG A 424 12.01 -47.59 2.26
N ALA A 425 11.96 -47.71 3.57
CA ALA A 425 12.74 -48.64 4.38
C ALA A 425 11.78 -49.41 5.32
N ASP A 426 10.65 -49.87 4.80
CA ASP A 426 9.58 -50.45 5.60
C ASP A 426 9.92 -51.88 6.08
N GLY A 427 9.36 -52.30 7.22
CA GLY A 427 9.48 -53.66 7.72
C GLY A 427 8.66 -54.66 6.90
N GLU A 428 9.14 -55.90 6.81
CA GLU A 428 8.41 -56.94 6.09
C GLU A 428 7.11 -57.32 6.82
N SER A 429 6.04 -57.43 6.05
CA SER A 429 4.73 -57.88 6.53
C SER A 429 4.50 -59.34 6.20
N PHE A 430 3.78 -60.06 7.07
CA PHE A 430 3.43 -61.46 6.81
C PHE A 430 2.60 -61.61 5.51
N LYS A 431 3.22 -62.15 4.45
CA LYS A 431 2.56 -62.46 3.18
C LYS A 431 1.78 -63.77 3.32
N ARG A 432 0.47 -63.72 3.02
CA ARG A 432 -0.47 -64.86 3.08
C ARG A 432 -0.17 -65.85 1.95
N ILE A 433 0.93 -66.59 2.01
CA ILE A 433 1.24 -67.63 1.03
C ILE A 433 1.46 -68.95 1.74
N VAL A 434 0.69 -69.95 1.28
CA VAL A 434 0.54 -71.34 1.73
C VAL A 434 -0.48 -71.57 2.85
N PHE A 435 -1.60 -72.20 2.48
CA PHE A 435 -2.53 -72.90 3.35
C PHE A 435 -1.80 -74.03 4.11
N MET A 436 -1.11 -73.70 5.20
CA MET A 436 -0.75 -74.69 6.21
C MET A 436 -1.99 -74.92 7.08
N ASN A 437 -2.68 -76.05 6.84
CA ASN A 437 -3.75 -76.58 7.68
C ASN A 437 -3.19 -77.06 9.04
N GLY A 438 -2.59 -76.14 9.79
CA GLY A 438 -1.97 -76.40 11.09
C GLY A 438 -2.41 -75.41 12.15
N THR A 439 -2.59 -75.91 13.36
CA THR A 439 -2.87 -75.18 14.60
C THR A 439 -1.73 -74.27 15.10
N ALA A 440 -0.68 -74.07 14.30
CA ALA A 440 0.47 -73.23 14.63
C ALA A 440 0.16 -71.74 14.45
N GLY A 441 0.65 -70.91 15.38
CA GLY A 441 0.66 -69.45 15.30
C GLY A 441 1.51 -68.93 14.15
N GLY A 442 1.35 -67.66 13.79
CA GLY A 442 2.14 -67.02 12.74
C GLY A 442 3.13 -65.98 13.31
N PRO A 443 4.10 -65.53 12.51
CA PRO A 443 5.09 -64.54 12.95
C PRO A 443 4.47 -63.16 13.24
N GLY A 444 5.24 -62.36 13.97
CA GLY A 444 5.01 -60.91 14.05
C GLY A 444 5.44 -60.20 12.76
N GLY A 445 5.30 -58.88 12.72
CA GLY A 445 5.84 -58.05 11.64
C GLY A 445 7.27 -57.60 11.93
N GLY A 446 8.05 -57.35 10.87
CA GLY A 446 9.40 -56.78 10.98
C GLY A 446 9.34 -55.29 11.30
N SER A 447 10.34 -54.75 11.99
CA SER A 447 10.40 -53.31 12.27
C SER A 447 10.77 -52.50 11.03
N GLY A 448 10.42 -51.21 11.01
CA GLY A 448 10.96 -50.27 10.01
C GLY A 448 12.49 -50.16 10.11
N GLY A 449 13.13 -49.67 9.05
CA GLY A 449 14.57 -49.48 8.92
C GLY A 449 15.03 -48.05 9.21
N THR A 450 16.17 -47.65 8.63
CA THR A 450 16.75 -46.31 8.85
C THR A 450 16.85 -45.55 7.53
N ILE A 451 16.43 -44.28 7.54
CA ILE A 451 16.71 -43.32 6.46
C ILE A 451 17.52 -42.18 7.07
N LEU A 452 18.80 -42.07 6.68
CA LEU A 452 19.73 -41.04 7.15
C LEU A 452 20.13 -40.14 5.97
N MET A 453 19.91 -38.84 6.10
CA MET A 453 20.13 -37.89 5.00
C MET A 453 21.01 -36.72 5.45
N PHE A 454 22.16 -36.56 4.81
CA PHE A 454 23.06 -35.40 4.96
C PHE A 454 22.79 -34.44 3.79
N LEU A 455 22.11 -33.31 4.06
CA LEU A 455 21.55 -32.45 3.01
C LEU A 455 21.80 -30.96 3.29
N HIS A 456 21.98 -30.18 2.22
CA HIS A 456 21.82 -28.73 2.23
C HIS A 456 20.37 -28.30 1.97
N THR A 457 19.71 -28.91 0.98
CA THR A 457 18.32 -28.58 0.61
C THR A 457 17.48 -29.83 0.35
N LEU A 458 16.18 -29.75 0.70
CA LEU A 458 15.20 -30.82 0.55
C LEU A 458 13.91 -30.29 -0.09
N ASP A 459 13.41 -30.99 -1.10
CA ASP A 459 12.09 -30.75 -1.68
C ASP A 459 11.31 -32.07 -1.77
N VAL A 460 10.18 -32.14 -1.07
CA VAL A 460 9.30 -33.31 -1.02
C VAL A 460 7.94 -32.90 -1.56
N GLY A 461 7.65 -33.34 -2.79
CA GLY A 461 6.42 -33.02 -3.51
C GLY A 461 5.16 -33.57 -2.83
N GLU A 462 3.99 -33.07 -3.23
CA GLU A 462 2.70 -33.34 -2.58
C GLU A 462 2.34 -34.84 -2.50
N TYR A 463 2.71 -35.63 -3.51
CA TYR A 463 2.43 -37.07 -3.58
C TYR A 463 3.61 -37.96 -3.13
N ALA A 464 4.70 -37.34 -2.67
CA ALA A 464 5.90 -38.05 -2.30
C ALA A 464 5.75 -38.79 -0.97
N VAL A 465 6.37 -39.96 -0.87
CA VAL A 465 6.30 -40.82 0.32
C VAL A 465 7.69 -41.19 0.81
N LEU A 466 8.06 -40.69 2.00
CA LEU A 466 9.22 -41.12 2.78
C LEU A 466 8.73 -42.07 3.88
N SER A 467 9.04 -43.36 3.81
CA SER A 467 8.44 -44.37 4.69
C SER A 467 9.48 -45.24 5.39
N SER A 468 9.32 -45.44 6.69
CA SER A 468 10.02 -46.43 7.51
C SER A 468 9.02 -47.01 8.51
N VAL A 469 7.96 -47.62 8.00
CA VAL A 469 6.82 -48.15 8.76
C VAL A 469 7.09 -49.59 9.17
N GLY A 470 6.58 -50.00 10.34
CA GLY A 470 6.63 -51.38 10.80
C GLY A 470 5.70 -52.31 10.00
N GLY A 471 6.12 -53.55 9.80
CA GLY A 471 5.36 -54.57 9.09
C GLY A 471 4.14 -55.07 9.87
N TYR A 472 3.14 -55.58 9.16
CA TYR A 472 1.93 -56.14 9.75
C TYR A 472 2.17 -57.55 10.31
N GLY A 473 1.65 -57.81 11.52
CA GLY A 473 1.68 -59.12 12.15
C GLY A 473 0.74 -60.14 11.50
N SER A 474 0.96 -61.43 11.77
CA SER A 474 0.11 -62.50 11.24
C SER A 474 -1.30 -62.53 11.86
N PRO A 475 -2.33 -62.97 11.12
CA PRO A 475 -3.72 -63.08 11.58
C PRO A 475 -3.96 -64.28 12.51
N LYS A 476 -3.03 -64.55 13.43
CA LYS A 476 -3.20 -65.53 14.53
C LYS A 476 -2.59 -64.95 15.82
N GLY A 477 -2.89 -63.68 16.10
CA GLY A 477 -2.38 -62.98 17.28
C GLY A 477 -0.93 -62.49 17.17
N GLY A 478 -0.40 -62.33 15.94
CA GLY A 478 0.95 -61.81 15.72
C GLY A 478 1.04 -60.31 16.00
N GLY A 479 2.10 -59.90 16.71
CA GLY A 479 2.35 -58.49 17.01
C GLY A 479 2.85 -57.71 15.78
N GLY A 480 2.46 -56.45 15.64
CA GLY A 480 2.96 -55.58 14.56
C GLY A 480 4.39 -55.09 14.83
N GLY A 481 5.18 -54.84 13.77
CA GLY A 481 6.55 -54.33 13.93
C GLY A 481 6.59 -52.87 14.39
N GLY A 482 7.62 -52.46 15.11
CA GLY A 482 7.86 -51.06 15.47
C GLY A 482 8.20 -50.21 14.24
N GLY A 483 7.82 -48.94 14.23
CA GLY A 483 8.21 -48.01 13.16
C GLY A 483 9.67 -47.57 13.28
N GLY A 484 10.38 -47.40 12.16
CA GLY A 484 11.81 -47.13 12.13
C GLY A 484 12.22 -45.67 12.30
N ARG A 485 13.42 -45.30 11.81
CA ARG A 485 14.03 -43.99 12.05
C ARG A 485 14.23 -43.21 10.75
N VAL A 486 13.90 -41.92 10.77
CA VAL A 486 14.20 -40.97 9.70
C VAL A 486 14.90 -39.77 10.31
N HIS A 487 16.12 -39.48 9.87
CA HIS A 487 16.91 -38.35 10.39
C HIS A 487 17.39 -37.43 9.27
N PHE A 488 17.17 -36.12 9.47
CA PHE A 488 17.65 -35.06 8.59
C PHE A 488 18.86 -34.34 9.22
N HIS A 489 20.04 -34.61 8.68
CA HIS A 489 21.29 -33.99 9.11
C HIS A 489 21.64 -32.78 8.22
N TRP A 490 21.25 -31.58 8.65
CA TRP A 490 21.47 -30.35 7.88
C TRP A 490 22.93 -29.87 7.91
N SER A 491 23.46 -29.50 6.75
CA SER A 491 24.74 -28.80 6.59
C SER A 491 24.53 -27.31 6.27
N ASP A 492 25.32 -26.44 6.91
CA ASP A 492 25.37 -24.99 6.65
C ASP A 492 24.01 -24.27 6.61
N VAL A 493 23.19 -24.44 7.66
CA VAL A 493 21.88 -23.74 7.75
C VAL A 493 22.11 -22.22 7.72
N PRO A 494 21.60 -21.51 6.69
CA PRO A 494 21.78 -20.07 6.59
C PRO A 494 21.04 -19.37 7.75
N THR A 495 21.50 -18.19 8.18
CA THR A 495 20.89 -17.44 9.30
C THR A 495 20.81 -15.95 8.97
N GLY A 496 19.91 -15.24 9.67
CA GLY A 496 19.69 -13.80 9.46
C GLY A 496 19.20 -13.46 8.06
N ASP A 497 19.74 -12.39 7.47
CA ASP A 497 19.31 -11.86 6.16
C ASP A 497 19.52 -12.84 4.99
N MET A 498 20.43 -13.80 5.15
CA MET A 498 20.75 -14.84 4.16
C MET A 498 19.82 -16.05 4.25
N TYR A 499 18.94 -16.11 5.26
CA TYR A 499 18.07 -17.27 5.47
C TYR A 499 17.15 -17.50 4.27
N GLN A 500 17.14 -18.75 3.82
CA GLN A 500 16.19 -19.29 2.86
C GLN A 500 15.68 -20.63 3.42
N PRO A 501 14.40 -20.99 3.18
CA PRO A 501 13.86 -22.27 3.61
C PRO A 501 14.68 -23.42 3.01
N ILE A 502 15.34 -24.20 3.87
CA ILE A 502 16.19 -25.34 3.47
C ILE A 502 15.36 -26.57 3.09
N ALA A 503 14.10 -26.65 3.54
CA ALA A 503 13.21 -27.74 3.23
C ALA A 503 11.82 -27.24 2.79
N ARG A 504 11.25 -27.90 1.79
CA ARG A 504 9.83 -27.79 1.40
C ARG A 504 9.23 -29.18 1.47
N VAL A 505 8.33 -29.40 2.42
CA VAL A 505 7.74 -30.73 2.65
C VAL A 505 6.23 -30.64 2.50
N ASN A 506 5.74 -30.95 1.31
CA ASN A 506 4.31 -31.04 1.00
C ASN A 506 3.81 -32.50 1.05
N GLY A 507 4.70 -33.48 0.85
CA GLY A 507 4.38 -34.90 0.89
C GLY A 507 4.31 -35.49 2.30
N SER A 508 4.26 -36.83 2.38
CA SER A 508 4.06 -37.57 3.63
C SER A 508 5.32 -38.29 4.10
N ILE A 509 5.63 -38.14 5.40
CA ILE A 509 6.66 -38.92 6.10
C ILE A 509 5.94 -39.92 7.03
N HIS A 510 6.24 -41.20 6.91
CA HIS A 510 5.59 -42.28 7.64
C HIS A 510 6.60 -43.08 8.46
N THR A 511 6.40 -43.11 9.78
CA THR A 511 7.20 -43.93 10.72
C THR A 511 6.30 -44.68 11.70
N TRP A 512 5.10 -45.03 11.27
CA TRP A 512 4.11 -45.69 12.13
C TRP A 512 4.52 -47.11 12.49
N GLY A 513 4.09 -47.58 13.66
CA GLY A 513 4.15 -49.01 13.99
C GLY A 513 3.16 -49.80 13.13
N GLY A 514 3.54 -51.01 12.77
CA GLY A 514 2.67 -51.95 12.06
C GLY A 514 1.51 -52.39 12.95
N LEU A 515 0.35 -52.65 12.33
CA LEU A 515 -0.81 -53.16 13.05
C LEU A 515 -0.61 -54.65 13.40
N GLY A 516 -0.88 -54.99 14.67
CA GLY A 516 -1.11 -56.37 15.08
C GLY A 516 -2.44 -56.88 14.53
N ARG A 517 -2.61 -58.20 14.46
CA ARG A 517 -3.87 -58.82 14.02
C ARG A 517 -4.45 -59.72 15.11
N ASP A 518 -5.78 -59.81 15.16
CA ASP A 518 -6.56 -60.47 16.22
C ASP A 518 -6.24 -59.92 17.62
N ASP A 519 -5.76 -60.77 18.54
CA ASP A 519 -5.33 -60.41 19.89
C ASP A 519 -3.94 -59.74 19.92
N GLY A 520 -3.24 -59.63 18.77
CA GLY A 520 -1.91 -59.02 18.68
C GLY A 520 -1.96 -57.49 18.76
N HIS A 521 -1.02 -56.90 19.49
CA HIS A 521 -0.91 -55.44 19.63
C HIS A 521 -0.14 -54.82 18.46
N ALA A 522 -0.45 -53.56 18.15
CA ALA A 522 0.30 -52.76 17.20
C ALA A 522 1.68 -52.38 17.77
N GLY A 523 2.66 -52.21 16.88
CA GLY A 523 3.95 -51.63 17.25
C GLY A 523 3.82 -50.14 17.59
N GLU A 524 4.79 -49.63 18.34
CA GLU A 524 4.92 -48.20 18.59
C GLU A 524 5.49 -47.49 17.35
N ASN A 525 5.18 -46.19 17.25
CA ASN A 525 5.73 -45.34 16.19
C ASN A 525 7.24 -45.13 16.40
N GLY A 526 7.94 -45.00 15.28
CA GLY A 526 9.34 -44.63 15.23
C GLY A 526 9.58 -43.14 15.38
N THR A 527 10.81 -42.72 15.08
CA THR A 527 11.28 -41.34 15.31
C THR A 527 11.59 -40.62 14.00
N VAL A 528 11.11 -39.38 13.88
CA VAL A 528 11.56 -38.42 12.86
C VAL A 528 12.30 -37.29 13.57
N THR A 529 13.59 -37.16 13.32
CA THR A 529 14.48 -36.21 13.99
C THR A 529 15.23 -35.36 12.96
N GLY A 530 15.78 -34.23 13.44
CA GLY A 530 16.60 -33.36 12.61
C GLY A 530 17.63 -32.65 13.45
N LYS A 531 18.76 -32.32 12.85
CA LYS A 531 19.88 -31.66 13.54
C LYS A 531 19.43 -30.39 14.28
N ALA A 532 20.04 -30.15 15.44
CA ALA A 532 19.77 -28.98 16.27
C ALA A 532 19.89 -27.67 15.46
N CYS A 533 18.79 -26.92 15.38
CA CYS A 533 18.75 -25.67 14.62
C CYS A 533 19.54 -24.53 15.29
N PRO A 534 20.13 -23.61 14.51
CA PRO A 534 20.82 -22.44 15.04
C PRO A 534 19.84 -21.48 15.73
N LYS A 535 20.36 -20.39 16.29
CA LYS A 535 19.57 -19.34 16.96
C LYS A 535 18.53 -18.77 15.99
N GLY A 536 17.34 -18.41 16.49
CA GLY A 536 16.22 -17.88 15.69
C GLY A 536 15.36 -18.93 14.95
N LEU A 537 15.86 -20.15 14.76
CA LEU A 537 15.17 -21.22 14.03
C LEU A 537 14.75 -22.39 14.94
N TYR A 538 13.69 -23.13 14.59
CA TYR A 538 13.20 -24.28 15.35
C TYR A 538 12.57 -25.37 14.45
N GLY A 539 12.21 -26.51 15.03
CA GLY A 539 11.61 -27.64 14.33
C GLY A 539 12.63 -28.55 13.64
N ILE A 540 12.12 -29.59 12.96
CA ILE A 540 12.95 -30.57 12.24
C ILE A 540 13.61 -29.93 11.01
N PHE A 541 12.93 -28.96 10.38
CA PHE A 541 13.34 -28.30 9.14
C PHE A 541 13.96 -26.90 9.34
N CYS A 542 14.25 -26.52 10.59
CA CYS A 542 14.79 -25.20 10.95
C CYS A 542 13.99 -24.02 10.37
N GLU A 543 12.71 -23.97 10.72
CA GLU A 543 11.78 -22.89 10.40
C GLU A 543 11.98 -21.67 11.32
N GLU A 544 11.58 -20.49 10.85
CA GLU A 544 11.67 -19.24 11.61
C GLU A 544 10.75 -19.28 12.85
N CYS A 545 11.26 -18.90 14.03
CA CYS A 545 10.42 -18.77 15.23
C CYS A 545 9.20 -17.84 14.98
N PRO A 546 8.03 -18.11 15.60
CA PRO A 546 6.83 -17.28 15.42
C PRO A 546 7.04 -15.79 15.74
N VAL A 547 6.29 -14.92 15.07
CA VAL A 547 6.34 -13.46 15.29
C VAL A 547 6.09 -13.12 16.77
N GLY A 548 6.92 -12.24 17.33
CA GLY A 548 6.87 -11.87 18.75
C GLY A 548 7.57 -12.87 19.69
N THR A 549 8.38 -13.78 19.14
CA THR A 549 9.26 -14.65 19.91
C THR A 549 10.72 -14.55 19.45
N TYR A 550 11.67 -14.86 20.33
CA TYR A 550 13.10 -14.93 20.04
C TYR A 550 13.71 -16.23 20.59
N LYS A 551 14.82 -16.68 20.01
CA LYS A 551 15.54 -17.88 20.43
C LYS A 551 17.05 -17.66 20.37
N ASN A 552 17.69 -17.62 21.54
CA ASN A 552 19.12 -17.32 21.69
C ASN A 552 20.01 -18.56 21.85
N VAL A 553 19.43 -19.76 21.93
CA VAL A 553 20.15 -21.04 22.07
C VAL A 553 19.99 -21.92 20.83
N THR A 554 20.96 -22.82 20.61
CA THR A 554 20.86 -23.89 19.60
C THR A 554 19.90 -24.97 20.09
N GLY A 555 19.14 -25.57 19.17
CA GLY A 555 18.16 -26.62 19.47
C GLY A 555 16.91 -26.54 18.58
N SER A 556 16.15 -27.63 18.50
CA SER A 556 15.01 -27.72 17.56
C SER A 556 13.64 -27.66 18.25
N ASN A 557 13.60 -27.65 19.59
CA ASN A 557 12.35 -27.61 20.34
C ASN A 557 11.66 -26.24 20.25
N ARG A 558 10.35 -26.23 19.94
CA ARG A 558 9.53 -25.01 19.86
C ARG A 558 9.50 -24.21 21.15
N VAL A 559 9.63 -24.89 22.31
CA VAL A 559 9.66 -24.25 23.64
C VAL A 559 10.87 -23.30 23.81
N LEU A 560 11.89 -23.44 22.96
CA LEU A 560 13.05 -22.55 22.95
C LEU A 560 12.75 -21.17 22.31
N CYS A 561 11.64 -21.01 21.58
CA CYS A 561 11.17 -19.70 21.10
C CYS A 561 10.41 -18.99 22.24
N GLN A 562 11.11 -18.10 22.95
CA GLN A 562 10.58 -17.36 24.09
C GLN A 562 9.87 -16.08 23.63
N SER A 563 8.79 -15.67 24.32
CA SER A 563 8.07 -14.43 23.97
C SER A 563 8.91 -13.19 24.24
N CYS A 564 8.84 -12.22 23.33
CA CYS A 564 9.49 -10.92 23.48
C CYS A 564 8.85 -10.13 24.64
N PRO A 565 9.65 -9.40 25.46
CA PRO A 565 9.12 -8.60 26.56
C PRO A 565 8.22 -7.47 26.06
N ALA A 566 6.99 -7.42 26.59
CA ALA A 566 5.96 -6.46 26.18
C ALA A 566 6.20 -5.03 26.68
N ASP A 567 7.03 -4.86 27.72
CA ASP A 567 7.29 -3.56 28.35
C ASP A 567 8.05 -2.59 27.43
N ASP A 568 8.76 -3.11 26.42
CA ASP A 568 9.53 -2.33 25.45
C ASP A 568 8.76 -2.02 24.15
N LEU A 569 7.54 -2.54 23.98
CA LEU A 569 6.74 -2.31 22.77
C LEU A 569 5.89 -1.04 22.92
N PRO A 570 6.10 0.00 22.10
CA PRO A 570 5.23 1.17 22.10
C PRO A 570 3.78 0.79 21.82
N ARG A 571 2.81 1.45 22.47
CA ARG A 571 1.36 1.15 22.36
C ARG A 571 0.81 1.10 20.92
N ARG A 572 1.49 1.77 19.96
CA ARG A 572 1.13 1.84 18.53
C ARG A 572 2.14 1.11 17.63
N ALA A 573 2.81 0.09 18.15
CA ALA A 573 3.76 -0.75 17.44
C ALA A 573 3.33 -2.23 17.44
N ALA A 574 3.73 -2.96 16.41
CA ALA A 574 3.57 -4.40 16.31
C ALA A 574 4.92 -5.04 15.94
N TYR A 575 5.21 -6.21 16.52
CA TYR A 575 6.39 -6.99 16.12
C TYR A 575 6.28 -7.42 14.66
N ILE A 576 7.41 -7.40 13.96
CA ILE A 576 7.49 -7.80 12.54
C ILE A 576 8.17 -9.15 12.40
N ALA A 577 7.80 -9.88 11.35
CA ALA A 577 8.55 -11.05 10.91
C ALA A 577 9.88 -10.60 10.29
N VAL A 578 10.99 -11.21 10.71
CA VAL A 578 12.32 -10.99 10.15
C VAL A 578 12.86 -12.31 9.64
N ARG A 579 13.50 -12.26 8.48
CA ARG A 579 14.09 -13.43 7.84
C ARG A 579 15.11 -14.10 8.76
N GLY A 580 15.06 -15.42 8.85
CA GLY A 580 15.93 -16.21 9.73
C GLY A 580 15.54 -16.21 11.20
N GLY A 581 14.39 -15.62 11.55
CA GLY A 581 13.91 -15.51 12.92
C GLY A 581 14.76 -14.60 13.80
N ILE A 582 14.30 -14.37 15.03
CA ILE A 582 14.93 -13.42 15.95
C ILE A 582 15.84 -14.19 16.92
N ALA A 583 17.14 -13.91 16.88
CA ALA A 583 18.13 -14.55 17.75
C ALA A 583 18.28 -13.86 19.11
N GLU A 584 18.16 -12.53 19.16
CA GLU A 584 18.48 -11.70 20.32
C GLU A 584 17.41 -10.62 20.56
N THR A 585 17.36 -10.08 21.76
CA THR A 585 16.48 -8.96 22.14
C THR A 585 17.25 -7.63 22.06
N PRO A 586 16.60 -6.49 21.73
CA PRO A 586 15.16 -6.27 21.58
C PRO A 586 14.59 -6.78 20.24
N CYS A 587 13.36 -7.29 20.28
CA CYS A 587 12.69 -7.79 19.08
C CYS A 587 12.27 -6.66 18.14
N PRO A 588 12.51 -6.79 16.83
CA PRO A 588 12.18 -5.76 15.85
C PRO A 588 10.66 -5.54 15.75
N TYR A 589 10.26 -4.28 15.76
CA TYR A 589 8.87 -3.84 15.63
C TYR A 589 8.73 -2.72 14.60
N LYS A 590 7.51 -2.53 14.10
CA LYS A 590 7.15 -1.40 13.24
C LYS A 590 5.87 -0.75 13.76
N CYS A 591 5.74 0.56 13.60
CA CYS A 591 4.50 1.25 13.93
C CYS A 591 3.35 0.74 13.03
N VAL A 592 2.13 0.69 13.57
CA VAL A 592 0.93 0.17 12.88
C VAL A 592 0.63 0.93 11.57
N SER A 593 1.10 2.17 11.45
CA SER A 593 0.96 3.01 10.26
C SER A 593 2.22 3.86 10.04
N GLU A 594 2.50 4.22 8.79
CA GLU A 594 3.59 5.14 8.40
C GLU A 594 3.40 6.56 8.92
N ARG A 595 2.22 6.90 9.47
CA ARG A 595 1.95 8.19 10.12
C ARG A 595 2.71 8.39 11.43
N PHE A 596 3.19 7.29 12.03
CA PHE A 596 3.84 7.30 13.32
C PHE A 596 5.35 7.11 13.15
N HIS A 597 6.16 8.01 13.71
CA HIS A 597 7.60 7.97 13.57
C HIS A 597 8.25 7.08 14.64
N MET A 598 9.16 6.20 14.20
CA MET A 598 10.01 5.34 15.03
C MET A 598 10.97 6.21 15.87
N PRO A 599 11.26 5.90 17.14
CA PRO A 599 10.99 4.65 17.86
C PRO A 599 9.72 4.61 18.72
N ARG A 600 9.17 5.76 19.16
CA ARG A 600 8.02 5.77 20.08
C ARG A 600 6.65 5.75 19.41
N CYS A 601 6.62 5.75 18.07
CA CYS A 601 5.40 5.80 17.26
C CYS A 601 4.52 7.03 17.59
N TYR A 602 5.16 8.19 17.74
CA TYR A 602 4.49 9.47 17.97
C TYR A 602 4.06 10.13 16.65
N THR A 603 3.08 11.03 16.72
CA THR A 603 2.73 11.93 15.60
C THR A 603 3.74 13.08 15.51
N ALA A 604 3.88 13.70 14.33
CA ALA A 604 4.84 14.80 14.13
C ALA A 604 4.66 15.98 15.09
N LEU A 605 3.41 16.27 15.53
CA LEU A 605 3.12 17.31 16.51
C LEU A 605 3.56 16.88 17.92
N GLU A 606 3.28 15.64 18.33
CA GLU A 606 3.71 15.11 19.62
C GLU A 606 5.24 15.04 19.71
N GLU A 607 5.91 14.66 18.62
CA GLU A 607 7.36 14.67 18.55
C GLU A 607 7.93 16.09 18.76
N LEU A 608 7.34 17.12 18.14
CA LEU A 608 7.70 18.52 18.39
C LEU A 608 7.47 18.91 19.86
N ILE A 609 6.33 18.54 20.44
CA ILE A 609 6.01 18.90 21.82
C ILE A 609 6.98 18.24 22.81
N TYR A 610 7.26 16.95 22.64
CA TYR A 610 8.11 16.19 23.55
C TYR A 610 9.61 16.45 23.33
N THR A 611 10.05 16.85 22.13
CA THR A 611 11.43 17.32 21.91
C THR A 611 11.72 18.61 22.69
N PHE A 612 10.74 19.48 22.87
CA PHE A 612 10.86 20.70 23.69
C PHE A 612 10.57 20.48 25.19
N GLY A 613 10.53 19.24 25.69
CA GLY A 613 10.35 18.95 27.11
C GLY A 613 8.88 18.84 27.57
N GLY A 614 7.96 18.66 26.62
CA GLY A 614 6.54 18.39 26.88
C GLY A 614 5.62 19.60 26.70
N PRO A 615 4.28 19.40 26.85
CA PRO A 615 3.27 20.40 26.48
C PRO A 615 3.43 21.75 27.19
N TRP A 616 3.77 21.71 28.48
CA TRP A 616 3.90 22.91 29.32
C TRP A 616 5.07 23.80 28.92
N LEU A 617 6.23 23.18 28.66
CA LEU A 617 7.46 23.90 28.32
C LEU A 617 7.38 24.48 26.91
N PHE A 618 6.78 23.73 25.97
CA PHE A 618 6.47 24.21 24.62
C PHE A 618 5.55 25.45 24.64
N CYS A 619 4.47 25.43 25.44
CA CYS A 619 3.54 26.56 25.53
C CYS A 619 4.20 27.84 26.11
N LEU A 620 5.06 27.69 27.12
CA LEU A 620 5.78 28.82 27.71
C LEU A 620 6.77 29.45 26.72
N LEU A 621 7.50 28.62 25.97
CA LEU A 621 8.42 29.10 24.93
C LEU A 621 7.68 29.82 23.80
N LEU A 622 6.56 29.26 23.33
CA LEU A 622 5.73 29.88 22.30
C LEU A 622 5.21 31.25 22.75
N LEU A 623 4.73 31.37 23.99
CA LEU A 623 4.25 32.63 24.56
C LEU A 623 5.37 33.69 24.61
N GLY A 624 6.57 33.30 25.05
CA GLY A 624 7.73 34.20 25.08
C GLY A 624 8.11 34.73 23.70
N VAL A 625 8.11 33.87 22.68
CA VAL A 625 8.39 34.25 21.28
C VAL A 625 7.33 35.20 20.74
N LEU A 626 6.04 34.95 21.01
CA LEU A 626 4.95 35.82 20.57
C LEU A 626 5.05 37.23 21.15
N ILE A 627 5.41 37.36 22.44
CA ILE A 627 5.59 38.66 23.10
C ILE A 627 6.77 39.42 22.47
N LEU A 628 7.89 38.74 22.24
CA LEU A 628 9.08 39.35 21.62
C LEU A 628 8.78 39.86 20.20
N LEU A 629 8.11 39.05 19.38
CA LEU A 629 7.71 39.44 18.03
C LEU A 629 6.70 40.60 18.05
N ALA A 630 5.77 40.62 19.01
CA ALA A 630 4.79 41.70 19.14
C ALA A 630 5.46 43.05 19.48
N LEU A 631 6.49 43.03 20.33
CA LEU A 631 7.31 44.21 20.63
C LEU A 631 8.04 44.71 19.38
N VAL A 632 8.64 43.80 18.59
CA VAL A 632 9.31 44.15 17.33
C VAL A 632 8.33 44.77 16.34
N LEU A 633 7.14 44.20 16.16
CA LEU A 633 6.10 44.76 15.28
C LEU A 633 5.60 46.13 15.77
N SER A 634 5.46 46.33 17.08
CA SER A 634 5.07 47.61 17.67
C SER A 634 6.14 48.69 17.41
N VAL A 635 7.42 48.36 17.58
CA VAL A 635 8.54 49.26 17.27
C VAL A 635 8.60 49.56 15.77
N ALA A 636 8.41 48.55 14.91
CA ALA A 636 8.36 48.74 13.46
C ALA A 636 7.21 49.68 13.05
N ARG A 637 6.02 49.51 13.62
CA ARG A 637 4.88 50.41 13.40
C ARG A 637 5.22 51.85 13.77
N MET A 638 5.79 52.08 14.94
CA MET A 638 6.20 53.44 15.37
C MET A 638 7.21 54.05 14.38
N LYS A 639 8.18 53.26 13.90
CA LYS A 639 9.23 53.74 13.01
C LYS A 639 8.77 54.02 11.57
N PHE A 640 7.85 53.23 11.02
CA PHE A 640 7.39 53.35 9.62
C PHE A 640 6.19 54.28 9.45
N VAL A 641 5.34 54.43 10.47
CA VAL A 641 4.11 55.26 10.41
C VAL A 641 4.30 56.62 11.09
N GLY A 642 5.21 56.75 12.07
CA GLY A 642 5.39 57.95 12.88
C GLY A 642 6.35 59.01 12.34
N VAL A 643 6.68 59.02 11.05
CA VAL A 643 7.73 59.91 10.50
C VAL A 643 7.25 61.36 10.31
N ASP A 644 5.95 61.65 10.39
CA ASP A 644 5.42 63.01 10.11
C ASP A 644 4.95 63.83 11.34
N GLU A 645 5.12 63.37 12.58
CA GLU A 645 4.81 64.19 13.76
C GLU A 645 5.89 64.09 14.84
N LEU A 646 6.75 65.11 14.93
CA LEU A 646 7.44 65.41 16.20
C LEU A 646 6.48 66.20 17.10
N PRO A 647 6.32 65.77 18.36
CA PRO A 647 6.57 66.70 19.46
C PRO A 647 7.50 66.09 20.53
N GLY A 648 8.37 66.93 21.10
CA GLY A 648 9.22 66.59 22.25
C GLY A 648 8.44 66.45 23.57
N PRO A 649 9.11 66.03 24.66
CA PRO A 649 8.44 65.50 25.84
C PRO A 649 8.04 66.58 26.85
N ALA A 650 6.79 66.57 27.31
CA ALA A 650 6.40 67.12 28.62
C ALA A 650 5.12 66.44 29.14
N PRO A 651 4.97 66.28 30.48
CA PRO A 651 3.93 65.45 31.07
C PRO A 651 2.59 66.19 31.27
N THR A 652 1.56 65.36 31.39
CA THR A 652 0.15 65.61 31.72
C THR A 652 -0.14 66.82 32.64
N GLN A 653 -0.94 67.78 32.15
CA GLN A 653 -1.80 68.62 32.97
C GLN A 653 -3.20 68.73 32.36
N HIS A 654 -4.19 68.78 33.26
CA HIS A 654 -5.61 68.88 33.01
C HIS A 654 -5.98 70.16 32.23
N GLY A 655 -7.02 70.03 31.39
CA GLY A 655 -7.98 71.09 31.06
C GLY A 655 -7.41 72.40 30.52
N SER A 656 -7.25 72.51 29.21
CA SER A 656 -7.47 73.77 28.50
C SER A 656 -7.63 73.51 26.99
N GLN A 657 -8.78 73.96 26.48
CA GLN A 657 -8.92 74.71 25.24
C GLN A 657 -8.02 74.24 24.07
N ILE A 658 -8.52 73.28 23.28
CA ILE A 658 -7.96 72.97 21.97
C ILE A 658 -8.43 74.08 21.03
N ASP A 659 -7.53 74.99 20.66
CA ASP A 659 -7.71 75.92 19.54
C ASP A 659 -7.86 75.11 18.25
N HIS A 660 -9.09 74.99 17.74
CA HIS A 660 -9.36 74.48 16.39
C HIS A 660 -9.33 75.62 15.38
N SER A 661 -8.13 76.05 15.03
CA SER A 661 -7.87 76.59 13.70
C SER A 661 -6.61 75.95 13.15
N PHE A 662 -6.73 74.72 12.64
CA PHE A 662 -5.78 74.31 11.61
C PHE A 662 -6.06 75.20 10.40
N PRO A 663 -5.13 76.08 10.00
CA PRO A 663 -5.29 76.84 8.77
C PRO A 663 -5.27 75.80 7.65
N PHE A 664 -6.34 75.79 6.85
CA PHE A 664 -6.36 75.08 5.59
C PHE A 664 -5.22 75.67 4.77
N LEU A 665 -4.09 74.95 4.65
CA LEU A 665 -3.03 75.37 3.75
C LEU A 665 -3.56 75.22 2.34
N GLU A 666 -4.00 76.36 1.79
CA GLU A 666 -4.37 76.59 0.40
C GLU A 666 -3.30 75.98 -0.51
N SER A 667 -3.59 74.79 -1.02
CA SER A 667 -2.86 74.24 -2.16
C SER A 667 -3.42 74.92 -3.41
N LEU A 668 -2.56 75.27 -4.37
CA LEU A 668 -2.90 76.01 -5.60
C LEU A 668 -4.07 75.43 -6.45
N ASN A 669 -4.58 74.23 -6.10
CA ASN A 669 -5.84 73.69 -6.62
C ASN A 669 -7.07 74.49 -6.12
N GLU A 670 -6.93 75.28 -5.05
CA GLU A 670 -7.88 76.29 -4.55
C GLU A 670 -7.67 77.68 -5.16
N VAL A 671 -6.53 77.99 -5.78
CA VAL A 671 -6.39 79.24 -6.57
C VAL A 671 -7.23 79.20 -7.87
N LEU A 672 -7.82 78.03 -8.19
CA LEU A 672 -8.90 77.88 -9.16
C LEU A 672 -10.31 78.24 -8.59
N GLU A 673 -10.42 78.74 -7.35
CA GLU A 673 -11.70 79.02 -6.68
C GLU A 673 -12.45 80.27 -7.12
N THR A 674 -11.82 81.18 -7.87
CA THR A 674 -12.58 82.24 -8.54
C THR A 674 -13.58 81.69 -9.56
N ASN A 675 -13.30 80.52 -10.15
CA ASN A 675 -14.24 79.81 -11.03
C ASN A 675 -15.26 78.94 -10.26
N ARG A 676 -15.08 78.69 -8.95
CA ARG A 676 -15.95 77.78 -8.16
C ARG A 676 -17.11 78.50 -7.46
N ALA A 677 -16.95 79.78 -7.08
CA ALA A 677 -18.06 80.58 -6.56
C ALA A 677 -19.18 80.82 -7.60
N GLU A 678 -18.84 80.79 -8.90
CA GLU A 678 -19.83 80.86 -9.99
C GLU A 678 -20.62 79.55 -10.18
N GLU A 679 -20.08 78.40 -9.78
CA GLU A 679 -20.74 77.09 -9.92
C GLU A 679 -21.89 76.88 -8.92
N SER A 680 -21.79 77.38 -7.68
CA SER A 680 -22.88 77.26 -6.70
C SER A 680 -24.06 78.17 -7.02
N GLN A 681 -23.80 79.35 -7.62
CA GLN A 681 -24.83 80.29 -8.06
C GLN A 681 -25.60 79.80 -9.30
N SER A 682 -25.03 78.89 -10.10
CA SER A 682 -25.66 78.33 -11.31
C SER A 682 -26.34 76.98 -11.08
N HIS A 683 -26.17 76.35 -9.92
CA HIS A 683 -26.79 75.06 -9.60
C HIS A 683 -28.31 75.16 -9.46
N VAL A 684 -29.06 74.32 -10.18
CA VAL A 684 -30.53 74.25 -10.16
C VAL A 684 -31.03 73.19 -9.18
N HIS A 685 -30.71 71.92 -9.46
CA HIS A 685 -31.27 70.78 -8.74
C HIS A 685 -30.32 69.59 -8.75
N ARG A 686 -30.33 68.81 -7.65
CA ARG A 686 -29.58 67.57 -7.47
C ARG A 686 -30.54 66.40 -7.56
N MET A 687 -30.33 65.53 -8.55
CA MET A 687 -31.12 64.33 -8.76
C MET A 687 -30.34 63.09 -8.26
N TYR A 688 -30.92 62.34 -7.33
CA TYR A 688 -30.28 61.14 -6.77
C TYR A 688 -30.58 59.89 -7.61
N PHE A 689 -29.58 59.02 -7.74
CA PHE A 689 -29.78 57.69 -8.32
C PHE A 689 -30.50 56.78 -7.33
N MET A 690 -31.46 56.01 -7.86
CA MET A 690 -32.15 54.95 -7.13
C MET A 690 -31.34 53.66 -7.17
N GLY A 691 -31.48 52.81 -6.14
CA GLY A 691 -30.79 51.52 -6.02
C GLY A 691 -29.53 51.53 -5.14
N ARG A 692 -29.13 50.35 -4.64
CA ARG A 692 -28.01 50.16 -3.67
C ARG A 692 -26.63 49.95 -4.30
N ASN A 693 -26.52 50.08 -5.61
CA ASN A 693 -25.31 49.75 -6.37
C ASN A 693 -24.81 48.31 -6.13
N THR A 694 -25.72 47.36 -6.05
CA THR A 694 -25.40 45.92 -5.96
C THR A 694 -25.63 45.26 -7.31
N PHE A 695 -25.04 44.09 -7.56
CA PHE A 695 -25.23 43.37 -8.83
C PHE A 695 -26.72 43.06 -9.12
N SER A 696 -27.52 42.88 -8.06
CA SER A 696 -28.97 42.68 -8.13
C SER A 696 -29.78 43.95 -8.35
N GLU A 697 -29.22 45.12 -8.02
CA GLU A 697 -29.92 46.41 -8.02
C GLU A 697 -28.93 47.55 -8.35
N PRO A 698 -28.63 47.75 -9.65
CA PRO A 698 -27.75 48.82 -10.11
C PRO A 698 -28.38 50.19 -9.91
N TRP A 699 -27.54 51.23 -10.01
CA TRP A 699 -28.01 52.61 -10.03
C TRP A 699 -28.91 52.87 -11.24
N HIS A 700 -30.01 53.59 -11.03
CA HIS A 700 -30.90 54.01 -12.10
C HIS A 700 -31.60 55.35 -11.78
N LEU A 701 -31.99 56.09 -12.81
CA LEU A 701 -32.77 57.32 -12.74
C LEU A 701 -34.21 57.07 -13.24
N PRO A 702 -35.23 57.74 -12.66
CA PRO A 702 -36.60 57.69 -13.15
C PRO A 702 -36.79 58.43 -14.49
N HIS A 703 -37.69 57.92 -15.34
CA HIS A 703 -38.04 58.47 -16.67
C HIS A 703 -38.92 59.74 -16.63
N THR A 704 -39.10 60.37 -15.47
CA THR A 704 -39.91 61.59 -15.36
C THR A 704 -39.04 62.69 -14.78
N PRO A 705 -38.81 63.81 -15.50
CA PRO A 705 -38.03 64.92 -14.97
C PRO A 705 -38.75 65.54 -13.76
N PRO A 706 -38.05 65.77 -12.62
CA PRO A 706 -38.59 66.52 -11.50
C PRO A 706 -39.13 67.91 -11.91
N GLU A 707 -40.15 68.40 -11.22
CA GLU A 707 -40.77 69.71 -11.52
C GLU A 707 -39.75 70.85 -11.51
N GLN A 708 -38.68 70.74 -10.71
CA GLN A 708 -37.61 71.73 -10.61
C GLN A 708 -36.74 71.82 -11.88
N ILE A 709 -36.66 70.75 -12.70
CA ILE A 709 -35.84 70.74 -13.93
C ILE A 709 -36.67 70.69 -15.21
N LYS A 710 -37.99 70.52 -15.10
CA LYS A 710 -38.91 70.41 -16.25
C LYS A 710 -38.84 71.62 -17.20
N GLU A 711 -38.50 72.79 -16.67
CA GLU A 711 -38.36 74.02 -17.45
C GLU A 711 -37.02 74.17 -18.19
N ILE A 712 -35.95 73.50 -17.72
CA ILE A 712 -34.60 73.57 -18.31
C ILE A 712 -34.33 72.42 -19.29
N VAL A 713 -35.21 71.41 -19.32
CA VAL A 713 -34.98 70.16 -20.05
C VAL A 713 -36.10 69.89 -21.07
N TYR A 714 -35.75 69.22 -22.18
CA TYR A 714 -36.72 68.63 -23.11
C TYR A 714 -37.10 67.23 -22.65
N GLU A 715 -38.38 67.02 -22.30
CA GLU A 715 -38.87 65.75 -21.72
C GLU A 715 -38.54 64.51 -22.58
N GLY A 716 -38.70 64.62 -23.92
CA GLY A 716 -38.38 63.50 -24.83
C GLY A 716 -36.89 63.12 -24.84
N ALA A 717 -36.00 64.11 -24.96
CA ALA A 717 -34.55 63.88 -24.96
C ALA A 717 -34.00 63.48 -23.58
N PHE A 718 -34.67 63.91 -22.50
CA PHE A 718 -34.36 63.47 -21.15
C PHE A 718 -34.59 61.97 -20.96
N ASN A 719 -35.67 61.43 -21.53
CA ASN A 719 -35.97 60.01 -21.39
C ASN A 719 -34.91 59.14 -22.08
N THR A 720 -34.45 59.54 -23.26
CA THR A 720 -33.34 58.87 -23.97
C THR A 720 -32.03 58.96 -23.18
N PHE A 721 -31.72 60.12 -22.60
CA PHE A 721 -30.58 60.27 -21.71
C PHE A 721 -30.65 59.35 -20.48
N VAL A 722 -31.83 59.22 -19.88
CA VAL A 722 -32.08 58.29 -18.77
C VAL A 722 -31.87 56.84 -19.19
N ASP A 723 -32.35 56.43 -20.38
CA ASP A 723 -32.13 55.08 -20.92
C ASP A 723 -30.62 54.74 -21.05
N GLU A 724 -29.83 55.68 -21.58
CA GLU A 724 -28.38 55.50 -21.76
C GLU A 724 -27.64 55.45 -20.41
N ILE A 725 -27.96 56.36 -19.48
CA ILE A 725 -27.39 56.33 -18.12
C ILE A 725 -27.74 55.03 -17.39
N ASN A 726 -29.00 54.59 -17.45
CA ASN A 726 -29.44 53.36 -16.82
C ASN A 726 -28.75 52.14 -17.45
N GLY A 727 -28.52 52.17 -18.77
CA GLY A 727 -27.74 51.15 -19.48
C GLY A 727 -26.27 51.08 -19.05
N ILE A 728 -25.60 52.24 -18.88
CA ILE A 728 -24.21 52.29 -18.41
C ILE A 728 -24.08 51.81 -16.96
N ALA A 729 -25.04 52.20 -16.11
CA ALA A 729 -25.07 51.85 -14.70
C ALA A 729 -25.42 50.36 -14.46
N ALA A 730 -26.09 49.69 -15.39
CA ALA A 730 -26.43 48.27 -15.28
C ALA A 730 -25.19 47.34 -15.25
N TYR A 731 -25.24 46.32 -14.40
CA TYR A 731 -24.22 45.27 -14.33
C TYR A 731 -24.52 44.14 -15.31
N GLN A 732 -23.46 43.55 -15.89
CA GLN A 732 -23.57 42.36 -16.73
C GLN A 732 -23.65 41.10 -15.85
N TRP A 733 -24.37 40.07 -16.31
CA TRP A 733 -24.62 38.86 -15.52
C TRP A 733 -23.33 38.13 -15.06
N TRP A 734 -22.28 38.13 -15.90
CA TRP A 734 -21.01 37.49 -15.56
C TRP A 734 -20.26 38.22 -14.43
N GLU A 735 -20.46 39.54 -14.26
CA GLU A 735 -19.83 40.30 -13.18
C GLU A 735 -20.36 39.84 -11.82
N GLY A 736 -21.67 39.56 -11.75
CA GLY A 736 -22.30 38.94 -10.59
C GLY A 736 -21.84 37.51 -10.37
N ALA A 737 -21.70 36.70 -11.43
CA ALA A 737 -21.22 35.32 -11.32
C ALA A 737 -19.78 35.23 -10.76
N ILE A 738 -18.87 36.08 -11.24
CA ILE A 738 -17.49 36.16 -10.72
C ILE A 738 -17.51 36.55 -9.25
N TYR A 739 -18.29 37.57 -8.88
CA TYR A 739 -18.42 37.97 -7.48
C TYR A 739 -18.94 36.83 -6.61
N SER A 740 -19.98 36.10 -7.04
CA SER A 740 -20.51 34.95 -6.31
C SER A 740 -19.46 33.85 -6.12
N ILE A 741 -18.71 33.49 -7.17
CA ILE A 741 -17.64 32.47 -7.10
C ILE A 741 -16.53 32.92 -6.15
N VAL A 742 -16.02 34.15 -6.30
CA VAL A 742 -14.93 34.67 -5.47
C VAL A 742 -15.40 34.91 -4.03
N SER A 743 -16.68 35.22 -3.79
CA SER A 743 -17.21 35.40 -2.42
C SER A 743 -17.16 34.12 -1.59
N ILE A 744 -17.29 32.96 -2.25
CA ILE A 744 -17.17 31.64 -1.63
C ILE A 744 -15.69 31.26 -1.44
N LEU A 745 -14.84 31.52 -2.45
CA LEU A 745 -13.44 31.10 -2.43
C LEU A 745 -12.52 32.00 -1.59
N ALA A 746 -12.74 33.31 -1.65
CA ALA A 746 -11.91 34.35 -1.04
C ALA A 746 -12.68 35.66 -0.86
N TYR A 747 -13.51 35.74 0.18
CA TYR A 747 -14.29 36.93 0.56
C TYR A 747 -13.56 38.29 0.48
N PRO A 748 -12.30 38.46 0.98
CA PRO A 748 -11.57 39.72 0.82
C PRO A 748 -11.37 40.17 -0.63
N LEU A 749 -11.09 39.21 -1.52
CA LEU A 749 -10.90 39.47 -2.94
C LEU A 749 -12.25 39.76 -3.62
N ALA A 750 -13.33 39.15 -3.16
CA ALA A 750 -14.67 39.42 -3.67
C ALA A 750 -15.12 40.85 -3.35
N TRP A 751 -14.87 41.30 -2.11
CA TRP A 751 -15.19 42.66 -1.70
C TRP A 751 -14.36 43.70 -2.45
N SER A 752 -13.05 43.48 -2.59
CA SER A 752 -12.18 44.40 -3.33
C SER A 752 -12.53 44.45 -4.81
N TRP A 753 -12.88 43.31 -5.41
CA TRP A 753 -13.40 43.21 -6.78
C TRP A 753 -14.69 44.01 -6.97
N GLN A 754 -15.67 43.85 -6.06
CA GLN A 754 -16.93 44.59 -6.11
C GLN A 754 -16.71 46.10 -6.04
N GLN A 755 -15.85 46.55 -5.12
CA GLN A 755 -15.49 47.97 -4.99
C GLN A 755 -14.77 48.50 -6.24
N TRP A 756 -13.90 47.70 -6.84
CA TRP A 756 -13.23 48.05 -8.09
C TRP A 756 -14.22 48.19 -9.25
N ARG A 757 -15.18 47.26 -9.42
CA ARG A 757 -16.24 47.38 -10.44
C ARG A 757 -17.10 48.62 -10.24
N ARG A 758 -17.48 48.94 -9.00
CA ARG A 758 -18.24 50.17 -8.67
C ARG A 758 -17.50 51.44 -9.09
N ARG A 759 -16.19 51.51 -8.84
CA ARG A 759 -15.35 52.65 -9.26
C ARG A 759 -15.31 52.82 -10.77
N ILE A 760 -15.15 51.72 -11.51
CA ILE A 760 -15.15 51.74 -12.98
C ILE A 760 -16.49 52.26 -13.53
N LYS A 761 -17.62 51.82 -12.95
CA LYS A 761 -18.95 52.29 -13.37
C LYS A 761 -19.13 53.79 -13.13
N LEU A 762 -18.71 54.30 -11.97
CA LEU A 762 -18.74 55.74 -11.70
C LEU A 762 -17.84 56.53 -12.65
N GLN A 763 -16.64 56.02 -12.95
CA GLN A 763 -15.73 56.65 -13.92
C GLN A 763 -16.36 56.74 -15.31
N ARG A 764 -16.96 55.64 -15.80
CA ARG A 764 -17.68 55.63 -17.09
C ARG A 764 -18.86 56.59 -17.12
N LEU A 765 -19.66 56.65 -16.05
CA LEU A 765 -20.77 57.62 -15.96
C LEU A 765 -20.27 59.06 -16.02
N ARG A 766 -19.14 59.36 -15.36
CA ARG A 766 -18.51 60.70 -15.42
C ARG A 766 -17.96 61.02 -16.81
N GLU A 767 -17.30 60.08 -17.46
CA GLU A 767 -16.76 60.24 -18.82
C GLU A 767 -17.90 60.43 -19.83
N PHE A 768 -18.96 59.64 -19.72
CA PHE A 768 -20.14 59.75 -20.56
C PHE A 768 -20.78 61.13 -20.48
N VAL A 769 -21.10 61.60 -19.26
CA VAL A 769 -21.72 62.92 -19.04
C VAL A 769 -20.79 64.08 -19.40
N ARG A 770 -19.47 63.93 -19.26
CA ARG A 770 -18.52 65.02 -19.53
C ARG A 770 -18.12 65.15 -21.00
N SER A 771 -18.08 64.05 -21.74
CA SER A 771 -17.42 64.03 -23.07
C SER A 771 -18.14 63.26 -24.17
N GLU A 772 -19.00 62.30 -23.86
CA GLU A 772 -19.65 61.48 -24.90
C GLU A 772 -21.07 61.96 -25.23
N TYR A 773 -21.83 62.39 -24.21
CA TYR A 773 -23.19 62.88 -24.39
C TYR A 773 -23.22 64.34 -24.84
N ASP A 774 -24.05 64.67 -25.83
CA ASP A 774 -24.15 66.01 -26.45
C ASP A 774 -25.00 67.01 -25.65
N HIS A 775 -25.43 66.65 -24.44
CA HIS A 775 -26.32 67.45 -23.59
C HIS A 775 -27.64 67.84 -24.26
N ALA A 776 -28.11 67.10 -25.28
CA ALA A 776 -29.31 67.43 -26.06
C ALA A 776 -30.58 67.60 -25.21
N CYS A 777 -30.63 67.00 -24.02
CA CYS A 777 -31.72 67.18 -23.07
C CYS A 777 -31.82 68.61 -22.51
N LEU A 778 -30.74 69.40 -22.49
CA LEU A 778 -30.76 70.79 -21.99
C LEU A 778 -31.31 71.75 -23.06
N ARG A 779 -32.16 72.69 -22.65
CA ARG A 779 -32.72 73.70 -23.57
C ARG A 779 -31.66 74.73 -24.00
N SER A 780 -30.73 75.08 -23.11
CA SER A 780 -29.64 76.03 -23.34
C SER A 780 -28.78 75.63 -24.54
N CYS A 781 -28.54 76.58 -25.44
CA CYS A 781 -27.60 76.38 -26.55
C CYS A 781 -26.15 76.41 -26.05
N ARG A 782 -25.85 77.27 -25.06
CA ARG A 782 -24.50 77.40 -24.48
C ARG A 782 -24.07 76.13 -23.76
N SER A 783 -24.94 75.57 -22.92
CA SER A 783 -24.67 74.34 -22.18
C SER A 783 -24.39 73.15 -23.09
N ARG A 784 -25.14 73.05 -24.21
CA ARG A 784 -24.91 72.03 -25.25
C ARG A 784 -23.58 72.20 -25.98
N ALA A 785 -23.22 73.43 -26.33
CA ALA A 785 -21.99 73.70 -27.08
C ALA A 785 -20.71 73.53 -26.24
N LEU A 786 -20.76 73.83 -24.94
CA LEU A 786 -19.60 73.77 -24.04
C LEU A 786 -19.49 72.46 -23.26
N TYR A 787 -20.45 71.54 -23.39
CA TYR A 787 -20.56 70.35 -22.54
C TYR A 787 -20.59 70.73 -21.04
N GLU A 788 -21.31 71.81 -20.73
CA GLU A 788 -21.42 72.39 -19.39
C GLU A 788 -22.90 72.39 -18.99
N GLY A 789 -23.24 71.85 -17.82
CA GLY A 789 -24.64 71.84 -17.35
C GLY A 789 -25.05 70.60 -16.57
N LEU A 790 -24.29 69.51 -16.67
CA LEU A 790 -24.51 68.26 -15.94
C LEU A 790 -23.22 67.79 -15.28
N LYS A 791 -23.27 67.38 -14.01
CA LYS A 791 -22.12 66.73 -13.32
C LYS A 791 -22.57 65.54 -12.50
N VAL A 792 -21.79 64.44 -12.54
CA VAL A 792 -22.05 63.22 -11.77
C VAL A 792 -21.04 63.07 -10.63
N ALA A 793 -21.55 62.89 -9.41
CA ALA A 793 -20.75 62.56 -8.25
C ALA A 793 -21.40 61.47 -7.38
N ALA A 794 -20.63 60.95 -6.44
CA ALA A 794 -21.04 59.82 -5.61
C ALA A 794 -20.35 59.88 -4.24
N THR A 795 -20.92 59.16 -3.29
CA THR A 795 -20.41 59.06 -1.93
C THR A 795 -19.13 58.22 -1.84
N SER A 796 -18.34 58.40 -0.78
CA SER A 796 -17.05 57.70 -0.56
C SER A 796 -17.14 56.16 -0.44
N ASP A 797 -18.32 55.64 -0.11
CA ASP A 797 -18.66 54.21 -0.06
C ASP A 797 -19.21 53.66 -1.40
N LEU A 798 -19.43 54.54 -2.38
CA LEU A 798 -19.98 54.23 -3.70
C LEU A 798 -21.35 53.56 -3.64
N MET A 799 -22.13 53.81 -2.59
CA MET A 799 -23.49 53.27 -2.46
C MET A 799 -24.54 54.23 -3.02
N LEU A 800 -24.30 55.55 -2.95
CA LEU A 800 -25.19 56.59 -3.47
C LEU A 800 -24.46 57.44 -4.52
N ALA A 801 -25.12 57.67 -5.65
CA ALA A 801 -24.68 58.61 -6.68
C ALA A 801 -25.75 59.68 -6.90
N TYR A 802 -25.35 60.82 -7.44
CA TYR A 802 -26.25 61.92 -7.81
C TYR A 802 -25.74 62.68 -9.04
N LEU A 803 -26.69 63.29 -9.76
CA LEU A 803 -26.53 64.10 -10.96
C LEU A 803 -26.96 65.54 -10.64
N ASP A 804 -26.03 66.47 -10.75
CA ASP A 804 -26.25 67.90 -10.50
C ASP A 804 -26.49 68.65 -11.82
N PHE A 805 -27.55 69.46 -11.86
CA PHE A 805 -27.94 70.31 -13.01
C PHE A 805 -27.53 71.76 -12.78
N TYR A 806 -26.92 72.39 -13.79
CA TYR A 806 -26.46 73.78 -13.79
C TYR A 806 -27.07 74.56 -14.96
N LEU A 807 -27.33 75.86 -14.75
CA LEU A 807 -27.83 76.75 -15.79
C LEU A 807 -26.73 77.18 -16.75
N GLY A 808 -27.05 77.14 -18.04
CA GLY A 808 -26.32 77.87 -19.05
C GLY A 808 -26.51 79.38 -18.86
N GLY A 809 -25.46 80.17 -19.04
CA GLY A 809 -25.53 81.63 -18.87
C GLY A 809 -26.56 82.35 -19.78
N ASP A 810 -27.03 81.69 -20.84
CA ASP A 810 -28.10 82.11 -21.75
C ASP A 810 -29.52 81.92 -21.18
N GLU A 811 -29.68 81.14 -20.11
CA GLU A 811 -30.96 80.86 -19.44
C GLU A 811 -31.14 81.59 -18.10
N LYS A 812 -30.21 82.49 -17.71
CA LYS A 812 -30.32 83.28 -16.47
C LYS A 812 -31.57 84.17 -16.47
N ARG A 813 -32.64 83.72 -15.80
CA ARG A 813 -33.83 84.51 -15.45
C ARG A 813 -33.76 84.88 -13.96
N THR A 814 -34.41 85.95 -13.53
CA THR A 814 -34.42 86.33 -12.09
C THR A 814 -35.08 85.29 -11.19
N ASP A 815 -35.88 84.38 -11.78
CA ASP A 815 -36.64 83.36 -11.07
C ASP A 815 -35.90 82.01 -11.01
N ILE A 816 -34.86 81.82 -11.83
CA ILE A 816 -34.08 80.57 -11.95
C ILE A 816 -32.58 80.94 -11.96
N PRO A 817 -31.79 80.56 -10.94
CA PRO A 817 -32.08 79.53 -9.95
C PRO A 817 -32.84 80.07 -8.72
N ALA A 818 -33.81 79.29 -8.23
CA ALA A 818 -34.57 79.60 -7.02
C ALA A 818 -33.65 79.79 -5.80
N ARG A 819 -33.94 80.80 -4.96
CA ARG A 819 -33.25 81.03 -3.67
C ARG A 819 -33.44 79.82 -2.75
N LEU A 820 -32.53 79.58 -1.80
CA LEU A 820 -32.61 78.38 -0.93
C LEU A 820 -33.98 78.21 -0.25
N HIS A 821 -34.60 79.29 0.24
CA HIS A 821 -35.94 79.25 0.83
C HIS A 821 -37.03 78.70 -0.12
N GLN A 822 -36.92 78.96 -1.42
CA GLN A 822 -37.86 78.47 -2.44
C GLN A 822 -37.55 77.03 -2.88
N ARG A 823 -36.40 76.47 -2.49
CA ARG A 823 -36.03 75.07 -2.70
C ARG A 823 -36.51 74.16 -1.58
N PHE A 824 -37.02 74.72 -0.48
CA PHE A 824 -37.60 73.93 0.58
C PHE A 824 -39.02 73.45 0.20
N PRO A 825 -39.38 72.19 0.51
CA PRO A 825 -38.57 71.20 1.23
C PRO A 825 -37.51 70.52 0.34
N MET A 826 -36.31 70.31 0.90
CA MET A 826 -35.15 69.69 0.23
C MET A 826 -34.82 68.33 0.87
N SER A 827 -34.64 67.28 0.07
CA SER A 827 -34.25 65.95 0.53
C SER A 827 -32.74 65.72 0.41
N ILE A 828 -32.08 65.27 1.49
CA ILE A 828 -30.67 64.90 1.53
C ILE A 828 -30.58 63.41 1.91
N LEU A 829 -30.21 62.55 0.97
CA LEU A 829 -30.13 61.10 1.20
C LEU A 829 -28.85 60.68 1.95
N PHE A 830 -28.95 59.64 2.77
CA PHE A 830 -27.81 58.98 3.39
C PHE A 830 -27.07 58.10 2.36
N GLY A 831 -25.75 58.19 2.36
CA GLY A 831 -24.89 57.14 1.83
C GLY A 831 -24.86 55.96 2.81
N GLY A 832 -24.50 54.78 2.31
CA GLY A 832 -24.44 53.54 3.08
C GLY A 832 -25.76 52.80 3.17
N ASP A 833 -25.70 51.53 3.57
CA ASP A 833 -26.87 50.67 3.78
C ASP A 833 -27.05 50.25 5.26
N GLY A 834 -26.22 50.79 6.16
CA GLY A 834 -26.21 50.47 7.59
C GLY A 834 -25.53 49.14 7.91
N SER A 835 -24.85 48.51 6.94
CA SER A 835 -24.05 47.31 7.19
C SER A 835 -22.75 47.65 7.95
N TYR A 836 -22.13 46.65 8.56
CA TYR A 836 -20.85 46.82 9.26
C TYR A 836 -19.74 47.37 8.34
N MET A 837 -19.80 47.08 7.03
CA MET A 837 -18.83 47.59 6.03
C MET A 837 -19.13 49.01 5.52
N ALA A 838 -20.41 49.42 5.54
CA ALA A 838 -20.89 50.68 4.98
C ALA A 838 -21.97 51.29 5.90
N PRO A 839 -21.56 51.94 7.01
CA PRO A 839 -22.49 52.61 7.91
C PRO A 839 -23.18 53.78 7.21
N PHE A 840 -24.34 54.21 7.73
CA PHE A 840 -25.02 55.38 7.20
C PHE A 840 -24.18 56.64 7.41
N SER A 841 -24.10 57.50 6.39
CA SER A 841 -23.39 58.77 6.48
C SER A 841 -23.95 59.80 5.51
N ILE A 842 -23.84 61.07 5.87
CA ILE A 842 -24.13 62.23 5.02
C ILE A 842 -22.80 62.81 4.57
N GLN A 843 -22.64 62.93 3.25
CA GLN A 843 -21.52 63.63 2.66
C GLN A 843 -21.92 65.09 2.38
N SER A 844 -21.28 66.03 3.07
CA SER A 844 -21.44 67.46 2.77
C SER A 844 -20.43 67.86 1.70
N ASP A 845 -20.88 67.92 0.44
CA ASP A 845 -20.07 68.45 -0.66
C ASP A 845 -20.02 69.97 -0.61
N ASN A 846 -19.04 70.58 -1.28
CA ASN A 846 -18.90 72.04 -1.37
C ASN A 846 -20.19 72.73 -1.86
N ILE A 847 -20.96 72.08 -2.75
CA ILE A 847 -22.25 72.59 -3.23
C ILE A 847 -23.28 72.64 -2.10
N LEU A 848 -23.44 71.55 -1.34
CA LEU A 848 -24.41 71.50 -0.25
C LEU A 848 -24.02 72.47 0.87
N THR A 849 -22.74 72.55 1.22
CA THR A 849 -22.23 73.53 2.18
C THR A 849 -22.46 74.96 1.70
N SER A 850 -22.16 75.28 0.43
CA SER A 850 -22.38 76.62 -0.15
C SER A 850 -23.86 76.98 -0.30
N LEU A 851 -24.74 76.01 -0.52
CA LEU A 851 -26.18 76.23 -0.53
C LEU A 851 -26.68 76.51 0.90
N MET A 852 -26.28 75.69 1.88
CA MET A 852 -26.66 75.88 3.27
C MET A 852 -26.06 77.15 3.88
N SER A 853 -24.89 77.61 3.42
CA SER A 853 -24.26 78.86 3.87
C SER A 853 -25.07 80.12 3.56
N GLN A 854 -26.11 80.03 2.73
CA GLN A 854 -27.05 81.12 2.52
C GLN A 854 -27.94 81.39 3.76
N ILE A 855 -28.07 80.41 4.67
CA ILE A 855 -28.93 80.48 5.87
C ILE A 855 -28.19 80.12 7.16
N VAL A 856 -27.32 79.10 7.14
CA VAL A 856 -26.61 78.56 8.31
C VAL A 856 -25.09 78.73 8.13
N PRO A 857 -24.34 79.23 9.13
CA PRO A 857 -22.88 79.32 9.03
C PRO A 857 -22.23 77.98 8.65
N PRO A 858 -21.23 77.96 7.74
CA PRO A 858 -20.56 76.73 7.33
C PRO A 858 -20.02 75.89 8.48
N THR A 859 -19.47 76.52 9.52
CA THR A 859 -18.94 75.85 10.72
C THR A 859 -20.02 75.08 11.49
N THR A 860 -21.19 75.70 11.70
CA THR A 860 -22.35 75.08 12.34
C THR A 860 -22.89 73.92 11.49
N TRP A 861 -22.95 74.09 10.17
CA TRP A 861 -23.38 73.02 9.26
C TRP A 861 -22.40 71.84 9.26
N TYR A 862 -21.09 72.08 9.17
CA TYR A 862 -20.08 71.02 9.25
C TYR A 862 -20.12 70.28 10.59
N ARG A 863 -20.29 71.01 11.69
CA ARG A 863 -20.41 70.43 13.03
C ARG A 863 -21.65 69.56 13.19
N MET A 864 -22.79 70.01 12.67
CA MET A 864 -24.04 69.24 12.62
C MET A 864 -23.87 67.93 11.84
N VAL A 865 -23.29 68.02 10.64
CA VAL A 865 -23.04 66.83 9.78
C VAL A 865 -22.06 65.86 10.45
N ALA A 866 -21.00 66.36 11.10
CA ALA A 866 -20.05 65.53 11.85
C ALA A 866 -20.71 64.81 13.05
N GLY A 867 -21.52 65.53 13.83
CA GLY A 867 -22.28 64.96 14.96
C GLY A 867 -23.31 63.92 14.51
N LEU A 868 -24.03 64.19 13.42
CA LEU A 868 -25.00 63.26 12.86
C LEU A 868 -24.32 61.99 12.32
N ASN A 869 -23.21 62.14 11.59
CA ASN A 869 -22.41 61.00 11.12
C ASN A 869 -21.86 60.15 12.26
N ALA A 870 -21.51 60.76 13.40
CA ALA A 870 -21.11 60.02 14.61
C ALA A 870 -22.25 59.16 15.19
N GLN A 871 -23.49 59.66 15.16
CA GLN A 871 -24.67 58.89 15.59
C GLN A 871 -25.08 57.83 14.56
N LEU A 872 -25.05 58.16 13.26
CA LEU A 872 -25.38 57.25 12.16
C LEU A 872 -24.40 56.06 12.07
N ARG A 873 -23.14 56.23 12.49
CA ARG A 873 -22.16 55.14 12.61
C ARG A 873 -22.62 53.97 13.47
N LEU A 874 -23.42 54.25 14.51
CA LEU A 874 -23.92 53.24 15.45
C LEU A 874 -25.18 52.52 14.95
N VAL A 875 -25.77 52.99 13.84
CA VAL A 875 -26.96 52.40 13.25
C VAL A 875 -26.59 51.09 12.56
N CYS A 876 -27.23 50.00 12.98
CA CYS A 876 -26.92 48.65 12.52
C CYS A 876 -28.10 48.04 11.76
N ARG A 877 -27.84 47.58 10.53
CA ARG A 877 -28.78 46.84 9.70
C ARG A 877 -29.21 45.55 10.41
N GLY A 878 -30.53 45.31 10.48
CA GLY A 878 -31.14 44.21 11.25
C GLY A 878 -31.57 44.57 12.67
N ARG A 879 -31.24 45.79 13.14
CA ARG A 879 -31.71 46.39 14.39
C ARG A 879 -31.99 47.90 14.22
N LEU A 880 -32.52 48.31 13.06
CA LEU A 880 -32.78 49.71 12.71
C LEU A 880 -33.80 50.34 13.67
N ILE A 881 -34.85 49.61 14.07
CA ILE A 881 -35.87 50.10 15.02
C ILE A 881 -35.23 50.50 16.37
N VAL A 882 -34.22 49.76 16.83
CA VAL A 882 -33.54 50.05 18.10
C VAL A 882 -32.49 51.15 17.93
N THR A 883 -31.77 51.13 16.81
CA THR A 883 -30.58 51.97 16.60
C THR A 883 -30.86 53.35 15.98
N PHE A 884 -32.01 53.58 15.31
CA PHE A 884 -32.43 54.91 14.87
C PHE A 884 -33.06 55.76 15.98
N ARG A 885 -33.56 55.17 17.07
CA ARG A 885 -34.12 55.93 18.21
C ARG A 885 -33.13 56.94 18.82
N PRO A 886 -31.85 56.58 19.08
CA PRO A 886 -30.84 57.54 19.48
C PRO A 886 -30.64 58.69 18.50
N VAL A 887 -30.71 58.41 17.19
CA VAL A 887 -30.53 59.43 16.14
C VAL A 887 -31.68 60.43 16.14
N LEU A 888 -32.93 59.96 16.23
CA LEU A 888 -34.11 60.83 16.32
C LEU A 888 -34.05 61.75 17.55
N ARG A 889 -33.73 61.17 18.72
CA ARG A 889 -33.55 61.96 19.95
C ARG A 889 -32.45 63.00 19.81
N TRP A 890 -31.33 62.65 19.17
CA TRP A 890 -30.23 63.58 18.94
C TRP A 890 -30.62 64.71 17.98
N LEU A 891 -31.38 64.42 16.92
CA LEU A 891 -31.91 65.45 16.01
C LEU A 891 -32.83 66.44 16.73
N GLU A 892 -33.74 65.95 17.59
CA GLU A 892 -34.65 66.79 18.37
C GLU A 892 -33.94 67.62 19.46
N THR A 893 -32.94 67.06 20.12
CA THR A 893 -32.29 67.69 21.29
C THR A 893 -31.07 68.53 20.96
N HIS A 894 -30.28 68.16 19.95
CA HIS A 894 -29.01 68.82 19.62
C HIS A 894 -29.07 69.61 18.31
N ALA A 895 -29.62 69.02 17.23
CA ALA A 895 -29.57 69.62 15.90
C ALA A 895 -30.68 70.67 15.66
N ASN A 896 -31.95 70.29 15.83
CA ASN A 896 -33.10 71.15 15.52
C ASN A 896 -33.17 72.44 16.37
N PRO A 897 -32.80 72.45 17.67
CA PRO A 897 -32.77 73.69 18.44
C PRO A 897 -31.77 74.73 17.88
N ALA A 898 -30.58 74.28 17.44
CA ALA A 898 -29.58 75.16 16.86
C ALA A 898 -29.93 75.62 15.43
N LEU A 899 -30.56 74.75 14.63
CA LEU A 899 -31.00 75.07 13.27
C LEU A 899 -32.24 75.98 13.25
N ARG A 900 -33.12 75.86 14.25
CA ARG A 900 -34.31 76.72 14.38
C ARG A 900 -33.95 78.19 14.56
N ASN A 901 -32.84 78.49 15.24
CA ASN A 901 -32.30 79.85 15.36
C ASN A 901 -31.96 80.48 13.99
N HIS A 902 -31.79 79.65 12.96
CA HIS A 902 -31.51 80.06 11.58
C HIS A 902 -32.72 79.83 10.66
N GLY A 903 -33.92 79.56 11.20
CA GLY A 903 -35.16 79.38 10.42
C GLY A 903 -35.27 78.06 9.66
N VAL A 904 -34.46 77.04 10.01
CA VAL A 904 -34.44 75.73 9.33
C VAL A 904 -34.83 74.61 10.30
N HIS A 905 -35.62 73.65 9.84
CA HIS A 905 -35.94 72.42 10.55
C HIS A 905 -35.55 71.20 9.74
N VAL A 906 -35.11 70.13 10.43
CA VAL A 906 -34.61 68.91 9.81
C VAL A 906 -35.26 67.69 10.44
N ASP A 907 -35.94 66.90 9.62
CA ASP A 907 -36.56 65.64 10.01
C ASP A 907 -35.87 64.45 9.34
N LEU A 908 -35.82 63.32 10.05
CA LEU A 908 -35.45 62.04 9.44
C LEU A 908 -36.62 61.55 8.58
N ALA A 909 -36.35 61.19 7.33
CA ALA A 909 -37.36 60.71 6.40
C ALA A 909 -36.90 59.44 5.67
N TRP A 910 -37.87 58.66 5.21
CA TRP A 910 -37.63 57.60 4.23
C TRP A 910 -38.19 58.02 2.87
N PHE A 911 -37.46 57.68 1.83
CA PHE A 911 -37.75 58.00 0.43
C PHE A 911 -38.01 56.69 -0.33
N GLN A 912 -38.87 56.77 -1.36
CA GLN A 912 -39.48 55.70 -2.16
C GLN A 912 -38.83 54.30 -2.07
N ALA A 913 -39.66 53.27 -1.81
CA ALA A 913 -39.21 51.88 -1.79
C ALA A 913 -38.82 51.41 -3.21
N THR A 914 -37.62 50.85 -3.35
CA THR A 914 -37.17 50.26 -4.61
C THR A 914 -37.82 48.90 -4.86
N THR A 915 -37.70 48.35 -6.07
CA THR A 915 -38.29 47.06 -6.49
C THR A 915 -37.84 45.86 -5.62
N SER A 916 -36.76 46.02 -4.84
CA SER A 916 -36.22 45.03 -3.90
C SER A 916 -36.77 45.13 -2.47
N GLY A 917 -37.67 46.09 -2.19
CA GLY A 917 -38.23 46.34 -0.86
C GLY A 917 -37.31 47.18 0.06
N HIS A 918 -36.31 47.86 -0.48
CA HIS A 918 -35.46 48.77 0.30
C HIS A 918 -36.00 50.19 0.34
N CYS A 919 -36.15 50.75 1.54
CA CYS A 919 -36.35 52.19 1.74
C CYS A 919 -35.00 52.92 1.82
N GLN A 920 -34.82 53.98 1.02
CA GLN A 920 -33.69 54.90 1.17
C GLN A 920 -33.98 55.85 2.33
N TYR A 921 -33.00 56.07 3.22
CA TYR A 921 -33.14 56.98 4.37
C TYR A 921 -32.39 58.29 4.12
N GLY A 922 -32.87 59.38 4.69
CA GLY A 922 -32.23 60.68 4.57
C GLY A 922 -32.87 61.73 5.47
N LEU A 923 -32.47 62.98 5.27
CA LEU A 923 -33.04 64.15 5.92
C LEU A 923 -33.99 64.90 4.99
N LEU A 924 -35.09 65.37 5.55
CA LEU A 924 -35.98 66.34 4.93
C LEU A 924 -35.75 67.70 5.60
N VAL A 925 -35.26 68.67 4.84
CA VAL A 925 -34.95 70.02 5.31
C VAL A 925 -36.05 70.97 4.83
N TYR A 926 -36.65 71.73 5.73
CA TYR A 926 -37.68 72.72 5.39
C TYR A 926 -37.58 74.00 6.23
N ALA A 927 -38.11 75.10 5.69
CA ALA A 927 -38.15 76.38 6.39
C ALA A 927 -39.23 76.38 7.48
N VAL A 928 -38.92 77.02 8.61
CA VAL A 928 -39.87 77.28 9.68
C VAL A 928 -40.65 78.56 9.32
N GLU A 929 -41.95 78.45 9.05
CA GLU A 929 -42.83 79.63 8.91
C GLU A 929 -43.04 80.25 10.31
N GLU A 930 -42.82 81.57 10.45
CA GLU A 930 -43.08 82.32 11.68
C GLU A 930 -44.59 82.37 11.97
N GLU A 931 -45.07 81.55 12.91
CA GLU A 931 -46.35 81.83 13.56
C GLU A 931 -46.13 82.83 14.70
N SER A 932 -46.62 84.05 14.47
CA SER A 932 -46.79 85.12 15.44
C SER A 932 -47.61 84.70 16.66
N GLU A 933 -47.17 85.17 17.82
CA GLU A 933 -47.79 85.07 19.14
C GLU A 933 -49.33 85.30 19.13
N HIS A 934 -50.07 84.32 19.67
CA HIS A 934 -51.31 84.59 20.39
C HIS A 934 -51.13 84.15 21.84
N THR A 935 -51.00 85.12 22.72
CA THR A 935 -51.12 85.00 24.17
C THR A 935 -52.57 84.71 24.57
N SER A 936 -52.77 83.73 25.44
CA SER A 936 -53.88 83.74 26.40
C SER A 936 -53.37 83.34 27.77
N VAL A 937 -53.62 84.24 28.71
CA VAL A 937 -53.14 84.38 30.09
C VAL A 937 -53.62 83.25 31.02
N GLU A 938 -52.81 83.05 32.07
CA GLU A 938 -52.97 82.37 33.36
C GLU A 938 -54.39 82.06 33.91
N GLY A 939 -54.46 80.94 34.65
CA GLY A 939 -55.47 80.70 35.70
C GLY A 939 -55.50 79.28 36.28
N THR A 940 -54.52 78.97 37.14
CA THR A 940 -54.58 78.22 38.43
C THR A 940 -55.56 77.05 38.64
N ASP A 941 -55.06 75.83 38.92
CA ASP A 941 -55.01 75.24 40.29
C ASP A 941 -54.42 73.81 40.36
N GLY A 942 -53.51 73.61 41.31
CA GLY A 942 -53.56 72.56 42.33
C GLY A 942 -53.46 71.06 41.98
N ALA A 943 -52.26 70.52 42.25
CA ALA A 943 -52.03 69.55 43.34
C ALA A 943 -52.09 68.01 43.06
N ILE A 944 -51.08 67.37 43.68
CA ILE A 944 -51.10 66.04 44.34
C ILE A 944 -50.73 64.79 43.52
N ASN A 945 -49.48 64.37 43.81
CA ASN A 945 -49.00 63.06 44.26
C ASN A 945 -49.08 61.79 43.39
N THR A 946 -47.98 61.02 43.58
CA THR A 946 -47.89 59.56 43.78
C THR A 946 -48.33 58.68 42.61
N GLU A 947 -47.37 57.98 41.99
CA GLU A 947 -46.76 56.72 42.47
C GLU A 947 -47.65 55.51 42.18
N GLU A 948 -46.95 54.42 41.90
CA GLU A 948 -47.41 53.04 41.97
C GLU A 948 -48.39 52.59 40.87
N ASP A 949 -48.35 51.35 40.42
CA ASP A 949 -47.33 50.31 40.38
C ASP A 949 -47.97 49.22 39.52
N SER A 950 -47.12 48.36 38.95
CA SER A 950 -47.42 46.94 38.76
C SER A 950 -48.47 46.54 37.68
N ARG A 951 -48.06 45.69 36.73
CA ARG A 951 -48.29 44.22 36.73
C ARG A 951 -49.71 43.84 36.28
N ASP A 952 -49.99 42.86 35.44
CA ASP A 952 -49.22 41.85 34.71
C ASP A 952 -50.27 41.02 33.91
N VAL A 953 -49.78 40.10 33.08
CA VAL A 953 -50.48 38.86 32.63
C VAL A 953 -51.43 38.90 31.40
N LYS A 954 -50.85 38.42 30.28
CA LYS A 954 -51.27 37.33 29.36
C LYS A 954 -52.77 36.95 29.26
N SER A 955 -53.29 36.79 28.03
CA SER A 955 -53.19 35.52 27.26
C SER A 955 -53.98 35.54 25.92
N THR A 956 -53.37 34.92 24.90
CA THR A 956 -53.93 34.07 23.80
C THR A 956 -55.35 34.26 23.25
N ASN A 957 -55.49 34.52 21.94
CA ASN A 957 -55.75 33.51 20.89
C ASN A 957 -56.06 34.10 19.49
N GLN A 958 -55.34 33.55 18.50
CA GLN A 958 -55.70 33.16 17.12
C GLN A 958 -57.03 33.63 16.47
N VAL A 959 -56.95 34.07 15.19
CA VAL A 959 -57.69 33.57 13.99
C VAL A 959 -57.69 34.63 12.84
N ASN A 960 -57.29 34.20 11.63
CA ASN A 960 -57.39 34.92 10.32
C ASN A 960 -58.87 35.08 9.87
N PRO A 961 -59.26 36.06 9.02
CA PRO A 961 -59.16 35.89 7.55
C PRO A 961 -59.12 37.17 6.67
N SER A 962 -59.06 36.90 5.36
CA SER A 962 -58.94 37.67 4.10
C SER A 962 -60.05 38.65 3.68
N ASP A 963 -59.68 39.55 2.76
CA ASP A 963 -60.40 40.14 1.60
C ASP A 963 -61.90 40.53 1.68
N HIS A 964 -62.21 41.82 1.44
CA HIS A 964 -63.01 42.26 0.27
C HIS A 964 -63.08 43.80 0.12
N TRP A 965 -63.07 44.26 -1.14
CA TRP A 965 -63.14 45.65 -1.63
C TRP A 965 -64.57 46.22 -1.81
N ARG A 966 -64.63 47.57 -1.93
CA ARG A 966 -65.66 48.49 -2.55
C ARG A 966 -66.93 48.79 -1.73
N GLU A 967 -67.59 49.96 -1.80
CA GLU A 967 -67.72 50.99 -2.86
C GLU A 967 -68.26 52.34 -2.28
N GLU A 968 -67.97 53.45 -2.98
CA GLU A 968 -68.65 54.76 -3.25
C GLU A 968 -69.88 55.23 -2.41
N MET A 969 -70.28 56.51 -2.24
CA MET A 969 -70.37 57.71 -3.12
C MET A 969 -70.95 58.89 -2.26
N LEU A 970 -70.47 60.15 -2.22
CA LEU A 970 -70.93 61.40 -2.91
C LEU A 970 -70.50 62.61 -2.01
N VAL A 971 -69.60 63.54 -2.43
CA VAL A 971 -69.83 64.91 -2.99
C VAL A 971 -70.80 65.76 -2.12
N SER A 972 -70.50 66.94 -1.54
CA SER A 972 -69.72 68.11 -1.99
C SER A 972 -69.49 69.15 -0.86
N GLN A 973 -68.46 70.01 -1.06
CA GLN A 973 -68.37 71.45 -0.72
C GLN A 973 -67.89 71.90 0.68
N ALA A 974 -66.56 72.04 0.84
CA ALA A 974 -65.90 73.20 1.46
C ALA A 974 -64.38 73.18 1.14
N HIS A 975 -64.03 73.45 -0.12
CA HIS A 975 -62.66 73.68 -0.57
C HIS A 975 -62.18 75.06 -0.10
N ARG A 976 -61.17 75.10 0.79
CA ARG A 976 -60.09 76.12 0.78
C ARG A 976 -58.98 75.95 1.83
N SER A 977 -59.09 75.03 2.81
CA SER A 977 -58.04 74.83 3.85
C SER A 977 -57.26 73.52 3.74
N ARG A 978 -57.55 72.68 2.74
CA ARG A 978 -57.04 71.30 2.63
C ARG A 978 -55.83 71.15 1.70
N ASP A 979 -55.44 72.23 1.02
CA ASP A 979 -54.34 72.22 0.05
C ASP A 979 -52.95 72.34 0.71
N SER A 980 -52.81 72.92 1.91
CA SER A 980 -51.51 72.99 2.61
C SER A 980 -51.08 71.66 3.26
N TYR A 981 -52.04 70.90 3.80
CA TYR A 981 -51.78 69.57 4.39
C TYR A 981 -51.58 68.47 3.34
N MET A 982 -52.15 68.60 2.13
CA MET A 982 -51.90 67.66 1.03
C MET A 982 -50.58 67.94 0.29
N TRP A 983 -50.04 69.15 0.37
CA TRP A 983 -48.75 69.48 -0.28
C TRP A 983 -47.56 68.79 0.40
N ARG A 984 -47.61 68.57 1.73
CA ARG A 984 -46.62 67.78 2.48
C ARG A 984 -46.53 66.30 2.09
N LYS A 985 -47.53 65.76 1.36
CA LYS A 985 -47.56 64.35 0.90
C LYS A 985 -47.09 64.16 -0.54
N ARG A 986 -46.84 65.23 -1.31
CA ARG A 986 -46.65 65.13 -2.78
C ARG A 986 -45.20 65.16 -3.24
N ILE A 987 -44.25 64.85 -2.36
CA ILE A 987 -42.83 64.62 -2.69
C ILE A 987 -42.49 63.23 -2.14
N TYR A 988 -42.00 62.35 -3.00
CA TYR A 988 -41.84 60.89 -2.87
C TYR A 988 -41.16 60.34 -1.56
N GLY A 989 -41.83 60.43 -0.40
CA GLY A 989 -41.35 59.88 0.88
C GLY A 989 -42.22 60.20 2.11
N GLY A 990 -41.94 59.57 3.26
CA GLY A 990 -42.63 59.80 4.55
C GLY A 990 -41.67 60.18 5.69
N ILE A 991 -42.12 61.04 6.60
CA ILE A 991 -41.34 61.47 7.78
C ILE A 991 -41.34 60.37 8.85
N ILE A 992 -40.16 60.07 9.40
CA ILE A 992 -39.95 59.09 10.46
C ILE A 992 -39.96 59.82 11.80
N ASP A 993 -41.11 59.78 12.48
CA ASP A 993 -41.23 60.12 13.89
C ASP A 993 -41.08 58.87 14.78
N THR A 994 -40.84 59.06 16.07
CA THR A 994 -40.81 58.05 17.14
C THR A 994 -41.98 57.06 17.09
N ASN A 995 -43.17 57.51 16.67
CA ASN A 995 -44.36 56.68 16.47
C ASN A 995 -44.32 55.87 15.16
N SER A 996 -43.89 56.50 14.06
CA SER A 996 -43.77 55.87 12.73
C SER A 996 -42.64 54.84 12.65
N LEU A 997 -41.62 54.95 13.50
CA LEU A 997 -40.48 54.04 13.55
C LEU A 997 -40.88 52.58 13.85
N ARG A 998 -42.01 52.35 14.54
CA ARG A 998 -42.53 50.99 14.82
C ARG A 998 -43.11 50.30 13.59
N MET A 999 -43.40 51.05 12.53
CA MET A 999 -44.00 50.52 11.29
C MET A 999 -42.95 50.13 10.22
N LEU A 1000 -41.65 50.24 10.54
CA LEU A 1000 -40.56 49.79 9.65
C LEU A 1000 -40.49 48.25 9.64
N GLU A 1001 -40.71 47.63 8.48
CA GLU A 1001 -40.65 46.18 8.30
C GLU A 1001 -39.19 45.71 8.14
N GLU A 1002 -38.68 44.94 9.11
CA GLU A 1002 -37.31 44.37 9.06
C GLU A 1002 -37.34 42.88 8.66
N ARG A 1003 -36.60 42.52 7.60
CA ARG A 1003 -36.40 41.12 7.18
C ARG A 1003 -35.40 40.41 8.11
N ARG A 1004 -35.81 39.34 8.78
CA ARG A 1004 -34.98 38.55 9.71
C ARG A 1004 -34.13 37.51 8.96
N ASP A 1005 -33.01 37.93 8.38
CA ASP A 1005 -32.08 37.05 7.67
C ASP A 1005 -30.92 36.55 8.56
N LEU A 1006 -30.06 35.65 8.05
CA LEU A 1006 -28.80 35.16 8.70
C LEU A 1006 -27.91 36.29 9.25
N PHE A 1007 -27.97 37.48 8.64
CA PHE A 1007 -27.26 38.68 9.08
C PHE A 1007 -27.71 39.21 10.45
N TYR A 1008 -28.91 38.84 10.93
CA TYR A 1008 -29.39 39.19 12.26
C TYR A 1008 -28.52 38.58 13.37
N LEU A 1009 -28.15 37.30 13.27
CA LEU A 1009 -27.27 36.64 14.24
C LEU A 1009 -25.85 37.23 14.21
N ILE A 1010 -25.35 37.55 13.02
CA ILE A 1010 -24.03 38.16 12.83
C ILE A 1010 -23.99 39.58 13.42
N SER A 1011 -25.10 40.32 13.39
CA SER A 1011 -25.18 41.68 13.94
C SER A 1011 -24.99 41.76 15.47
N PHE A 1012 -25.14 40.64 16.19
CA PHE A 1012 -24.80 40.57 17.62
C PHE A 1012 -23.30 40.37 17.86
N ILE A 1013 -22.60 39.76 16.92
CA ILE A 1013 -21.16 39.46 17.02
C ILE A 1013 -20.34 40.65 16.50
N VAL A 1014 -20.81 41.28 15.42
CA VAL A 1014 -20.06 42.31 14.69
C VAL A 1014 -20.90 43.57 14.52
N HIS A 1015 -20.52 44.65 15.21
CA HIS A 1015 -21.14 45.97 15.12
C HIS A 1015 -20.14 47.10 15.43
N ASN A 1016 -20.42 48.31 14.92
CA ASN A 1016 -19.61 49.49 15.24
C ASN A 1016 -19.86 49.96 16.69
N THR A 1017 -18.85 50.53 17.33
CA THR A 1017 -18.89 50.96 18.74
C THR A 1017 -18.44 52.42 18.91
N LYS A 1018 -18.70 52.98 20.10
CA LYS A 1018 -18.23 54.32 20.49
C LYS A 1018 -16.72 54.28 20.82
N PRO A 1019 -15.99 55.40 20.65
CA PRO A 1019 -14.58 55.49 21.02
C PRO A 1019 -14.36 55.32 22.54
N VAL A 1020 -13.28 54.65 22.92
CA VAL A 1020 -12.84 54.41 24.31
C VAL A 1020 -11.43 54.96 24.45
N GLY A 1021 -11.24 56.02 25.24
CA GLY A 1021 -10.09 56.94 25.17
C GLY A 1021 -8.66 56.45 25.48
N HIS A 1022 -8.33 55.17 25.29
CA HIS A 1022 -6.99 54.59 25.48
C HIS A 1022 -6.37 54.23 24.12
N GLN A 1023 -5.48 55.07 23.60
CA GLN A 1023 -4.93 54.93 22.24
C GLN A 1023 -3.64 54.08 22.20
N ASP A 1024 -2.82 54.12 23.26
CA ASP A 1024 -1.45 53.57 23.23
C ASP A 1024 -1.35 52.08 23.63
N LEU A 1025 -2.14 51.61 24.60
CA LEU A 1025 -2.15 50.20 25.05
C LEU A 1025 -2.73 49.26 23.98
N VAL A 1026 -3.66 49.77 23.18
CA VAL A 1026 -4.45 48.97 22.22
C VAL A 1026 -3.61 48.54 21.02
N GLY A 1027 -2.58 49.31 20.63
CA GLY A 1027 -1.70 48.97 19.51
C GLY A 1027 -0.84 47.72 19.75
N LEU A 1028 -0.32 47.55 20.98
CA LEU A 1028 0.47 46.37 21.37
C LEU A 1028 -0.41 45.13 21.47
N VAL A 1029 -1.62 45.28 22.03
CA VAL A 1029 -2.62 44.21 22.12
C VAL A 1029 -3.02 43.73 20.72
N ILE A 1030 -3.20 44.65 19.76
CA ILE A 1030 -3.51 44.30 18.36
C ILE A 1030 -2.36 43.52 17.70
N SER A 1031 -1.09 43.90 17.94
CA SER A 1031 0.07 43.16 17.42
C SER A 1031 0.18 41.75 18.01
N MET A 1032 -0.12 41.58 19.30
CA MET A 1032 -0.17 40.26 19.94
C MET A 1032 -1.31 39.39 19.38
N LEU A 1033 -2.51 39.97 19.20
CA LEU A 1033 -3.65 39.26 18.62
C LEU A 1033 -3.38 38.82 17.17
N LEU A 1034 -2.68 39.64 16.38
CA LEU A 1034 -2.28 39.32 15.02
C LEU A 1034 -1.28 38.15 14.95
N LEU A 1035 -0.29 38.12 15.85
CA LEU A 1035 0.68 37.02 15.94
C LEU A 1035 0.07 35.74 16.52
N GLY A 1036 -0.90 35.87 17.43
CA GLY A 1036 -1.71 34.75 17.91
C GLY A 1036 -2.53 34.10 16.78
N ASP A 1037 -3.10 34.90 15.89
CA ASP A 1037 -3.81 34.39 14.71
C ASP A 1037 -2.88 33.64 13.76
N PHE A 1038 -1.64 34.12 13.59
CA PHE A 1038 -0.62 33.47 12.78
C PHE A 1038 -0.17 32.12 13.35
N SER A 1039 0.08 32.04 14.67
CA SER A 1039 0.49 30.79 15.32
C SER A 1039 -0.62 29.74 15.29
N LEU A 1040 -1.88 30.14 15.47
CA LEU A 1040 -3.04 29.25 15.34
C LEU A 1040 -3.16 28.68 13.92
N VAL A 1041 -2.96 29.50 12.89
CA VAL A 1041 -2.96 29.05 11.49
C VAL A 1041 -1.82 28.06 11.23
N LEU A 1042 -0.62 28.32 11.75
CA LEU A 1042 0.52 27.43 11.58
C LEU A 1042 0.32 26.07 12.28
N LEU A 1043 -0.19 26.08 13.51
CA LEU A 1043 -0.45 24.86 14.29
C LEU A 1043 -1.55 24.02 13.67
N THR A 1044 -2.63 24.64 13.19
CA THR A 1044 -3.72 23.93 12.49
C THR A 1044 -3.25 23.33 11.16
N LEU A 1045 -2.36 24.01 10.42
CA LEU A 1045 -1.78 23.47 9.19
C LEU A 1045 -0.81 22.31 9.45
N LEU A 1046 0.00 22.40 10.52
CA LEU A 1046 0.90 21.31 10.94
C LEU A 1046 0.11 20.07 11.41
N GLN A 1047 -1.00 20.29 12.12
CA GLN A 1047 -1.90 19.22 12.53
C GLN A 1047 -2.61 18.57 11.33
N LEU A 1048 -3.03 19.34 10.32
CA LEU A 1048 -3.59 18.77 9.09
C LEU A 1048 -2.53 17.98 8.30
N TYR A 1049 -1.29 18.46 8.27
CA TYR A 1049 -0.16 17.79 7.61
C TYR A 1049 0.17 16.44 8.26
N SER A 1050 0.13 16.34 9.59
CA SER A 1050 0.40 15.08 10.30
C SER A 1050 -0.68 14.02 10.07
N ILE A 1051 -1.90 14.42 9.69
CA ILE A 1051 -3.03 13.52 9.43
C ILE A 1051 -2.96 12.95 8.00
N SER A 1052 -2.88 13.80 6.99
CA SER A 1052 -2.79 13.40 5.58
C SER A 1052 -2.55 14.59 4.65
N LEU A 1053 -1.68 14.41 3.66
CA LEU A 1053 -1.43 15.39 2.60
C LEU A 1053 -2.70 15.67 1.76
N VAL A 1054 -3.57 14.67 1.59
CA VAL A 1054 -4.89 14.85 0.97
C VAL A 1054 -5.81 15.71 1.85
N GLY A 1055 -5.75 15.55 3.17
CA GLY A 1055 -6.50 16.37 4.13
C GLY A 1055 -6.08 17.85 4.10
N VAL A 1056 -4.78 18.12 3.95
CA VAL A 1056 -4.23 19.47 3.72
C VAL A 1056 -4.77 20.06 2.41
N PHE A 1057 -4.74 19.30 1.32
CA PHE A 1057 -5.29 19.77 0.04
C PHE A 1057 -6.81 20.02 0.14
N LEU A 1058 -7.57 19.14 0.78
CA LEU A 1058 -9.02 19.28 0.90
C LEU A 1058 -9.41 20.51 1.75
N ALA A 1059 -8.70 20.76 2.85
CA ALA A 1059 -8.85 21.99 3.65
C ALA A 1059 -8.47 23.25 2.86
N LEU A 1060 -7.43 23.17 2.02
CA LEU A 1060 -7.04 24.22 1.07
C LEU A 1060 -7.97 24.32 -0.15
N PHE A 1061 -8.91 23.41 -0.39
CA PHE A 1061 -9.85 23.47 -1.52
C PHE A 1061 -11.26 23.91 -1.11
N ILE A 1062 -11.71 23.63 0.12
CA ILE A 1062 -13.05 24.03 0.61
C ILE A 1062 -13.15 25.56 0.77
N LEU A 1063 -12.08 26.25 1.18
CA LEU A 1063 -12.02 27.72 1.32
C LEU A 1063 -10.57 28.23 1.14
N PRO A 1064 -10.04 28.23 -0.11
CA PRO A 1064 -8.61 28.15 -0.43
C PRO A 1064 -7.70 29.24 0.13
N LEU A 1065 -8.25 30.39 0.51
CA LEU A 1065 -7.48 31.51 1.03
C LEU A 1065 -7.98 31.98 2.41
N GLY A 1066 -9.05 31.39 2.95
CA GLY A 1066 -9.67 31.84 4.21
C GLY A 1066 -8.78 31.66 5.45
N ILE A 1067 -8.01 30.56 5.50
CA ILE A 1067 -7.10 30.25 6.62
C ILE A 1067 -5.83 31.13 6.58
N LEU A 1068 -5.32 31.44 5.38
CA LEU A 1068 -4.04 32.15 5.19
C LEU A 1068 -4.19 33.68 5.14
N MET A 1069 -5.36 34.20 4.74
CA MET A 1069 -5.62 35.65 4.59
C MET A 1069 -5.80 36.48 5.87
N PRO A 1070 -6.11 35.95 7.08
CA PRO A 1070 -6.26 36.81 8.27
C PRO A 1070 -5.00 37.61 8.58
N PHE A 1071 -3.81 37.00 8.43
CA PHE A 1071 -2.54 37.63 8.76
C PHE A 1071 -2.12 38.73 7.76
N PRO A 1072 -2.13 38.51 6.42
CA PRO A 1072 -1.87 39.55 5.44
C PRO A 1072 -2.84 40.74 5.53
N VAL A 1073 -4.14 40.49 5.75
CA VAL A 1073 -5.15 41.55 5.89
C VAL A 1073 -4.93 42.32 7.21
N GLY A 1074 -4.59 41.64 8.29
CA GLY A 1074 -4.23 42.26 9.57
C GLY A 1074 -2.97 43.13 9.49
N ILE A 1075 -1.93 42.69 8.78
CA ILE A 1075 -0.71 43.49 8.55
C ILE A 1075 -1.03 44.73 7.72
N ASN A 1076 -1.80 44.57 6.64
CA ASN A 1076 -2.23 45.70 5.83
C ASN A 1076 -3.05 46.71 6.67
N ALA A 1077 -3.92 46.23 7.55
CA ALA A 1077 -4.65 47.08 8.50
C ALA A 1077 -3.68 47.86 9.41
N LEU A 1078 -2.71 47.17 10.02
CA LEU A 1078 -1.74 47.74 10.96
C LEU A 1078 -0.86 48.85 10.35
N PHE A 1079 -0.51 48.74 9.07
CA PHE A 1079 0.38 49.68 8.36
C PHE A 1079 -0.33 50.71 7.46
N SER A 1080 -1.64 50.60 7.26
CA SER A 1080 -2.40 51.50 6.34
C SER A 1080 -2.68 52.92 6.89
N HIS A 1081 -2.17 53.26 8.08
CA HIS A 1081 -2.47 54.50 8.78
C HIS A 1081 -1.85 55.74 8.09
N GLY A 1082 -2.67 56.74 7.77
CA GLY A 1082 -2.23 58.05 7.29
C GLY A 1082 -3.32 59.12 7.50
N PRO A 1083 -2.96 60.38 7.82
CA PRO A 1083 -3.90 61.43 8.26
C PRO A 1083 -4.94 61.85 7.20
N ARG A 1084 -4.76 61.49 5.92
CA ARG A 1084 -5.63 61.91 4.80
C ARG A 1084 -6.68 60.88 4.34
N ARG A 1085 -6.83 59.72 5.00
CA ARG A 1085 -7.75 58.63 4.55
C ARG A 1085 -8.54 57.92 5.67
N SER A 1086 -9.06 58.66 6.65
CA SER A 1086 -9.79 58.12 7.81
C SER A 1086 -10.97 57.19 7.45
N ALA A 1087 -11.81 57.55 6.47
CA ALA A 1087 -13.02 56.79 6.12
C ALA A 1087 -12.77 55.42 5.40
N GLY A 1088 -11.54 55.17 4.93
CA GLY A 1088 -11.16 53.90 4.30
C GLY A 1088 -10.59 52.86 5.27
N LEU A 1089 -10.10 53.30 6.44
CA LEU A 1089 -9.35 52.49 7.40
C LEU A 1089 -10.22 51.48 8.15
N ALA A 1090 -11.40 51.91 8.64
CA ALA A 1090 -12.32 51.02 9.34
C ALA A 1090 -12.71 49.80 8.51
N ARG A 1091 -12.86 49.98 7.19
CA ARG A 1091 -13.26 48.91 6.27
C ARG A 1091 -12.20 47.79 6.19
N ILE A 1092 -10.92 48.11 6.33
CA ILE A 1092 -9.83 47.11 6.29
C ILE A 1092 -9.78 46.30 7.60
N TYR A 1093 -9.93 46.96 8.75
CA TYR A 1093 -10.03 46.28 10.05
C TYR A 1093 -11.29 45.42 10.17
N ALA A 1094 -12.41 45.94 9.67
CA ALA A 1094 -13.67 45.23 9.62
C ALA A 1094 -13.57 43.97 8.74
N LEU A 1095 -12.80 44.05 7.63
CA LEU A 1095 -12.50 42.90 6.78
C LEU A 1095 -11.64 41.85 7.50
N TRP A 1096 -10.64 42.27 8.28
CA TRP A 1096 -9.80 41.37 9.09
C TRP A 1096 -10.65 40.57 10.09
N ILE A 1097 -11.58 41.22 10.81
CA ILE A 1097 -12.48 40.57 11.77
C ILE A 1097 -13.33 39.49 11.09
N VAL A 1098 -13.96 39.81 9.95
CA VAL A 1098 -14.82 38.86 9.23
C VAL A 1098 -14.04 37.61 8.79
N ILE A 1099 -12.82 37.79 8.28
CA ILE A 1099 -11.96 36.67 7.83
C ILE A 1099 -11.48 35.81 9.00
N SER A 1100 -11.17 36.44 10.13
CA SER A 1100 -10.75 35.76 11.36
C SER A 1100 -11.85 34.80 11.88
N PHE A 1101 -13.13 35.19 11.77
CA PHE A 1101 -14.26 34.30 12.10
C PHE A 1101 -14.47 33.18 11.07
N ILE A 1102 -14.29 33.44 9.76
CA ILE A 1102 -14.37 32.41 8.72
C ILE A 1102 -13.35 31.29 8.97
N ASN A 1103 -12.14 31.62 9.43
CA ASN A 1103 -11.11 30.62 9.78
C ASN A 1103 -11.57 29.63 10.86
N VAL A 1104 -12.29 30.11 11.89
CA VAL A 1104 -12.82 29.24 12.95
C VAL A 1104 -13.92 28.30 12.43
N VAL A 1105 -14.77 28.79 11.52
CA VAL A 1105 -15.80 27.95 10.87
C VAL A 1105 -15.16 26.84 10.03
N VAL A 1106 -14.08 27.14 9.30
CA VAL A 1106 -13.35 26.13 8.52
C VAL A 1106 -12.71 25.08 9.43
N ALA A 1107 -12.11 25.49 10.56
CA ALA A 1107 -11.56 24.55 11.54
C ALA A 1107 -12.61 23.56 12.09
N PHE A 1108 -13.85 24.03 12.33
CA PHE A 1108 -14.98 23.17 12.71
C PHE A 1108 -15.35 22.16 11.62
N ILE A 1109 -15.43 22.60 10.36
CA ILE A 1109 -15.78 21.72 9.22
C ILE A 1109 -14.70 20.65 9.01
N CYS A 1110 -13.42 21.01 9.09
CA CYS A 1110 -12.30 20.07 8.98
C CYS A 1110 -12.31 19.03 10.11
N GLY A 1111 -12.52 19.47 11.36
CA GLY A 1111 -12.66 18.57 12.51
C GLY A 1111 -13.82 17.58 12.35
N TYR A 1112 -14.96 18.05 11.84
CA TYR A 1112 -16.14 17.23 11.59
C TYR A 1112 -15.92 16.17 10.49
N ILE A 1113 -15.31 16.56 9.35
CA ILE A 1113 -15.01 15.63 8.25
C ILE A 1113 -14.04 14.54 8.71
N HIS A 1114 -13.02 14.91 9.50
CA HIS A 1114 -12.05 13.94 10.02
C HIS A 1114 -12.71 12.87 10.90
N TYR A 1115 -13.55 13.30 11.85
CA TYR A 1115 -14.27 12.41 12.75
C TYR A 1115 -15.12 11.37 11.99
N ASN A 1116 -15.79 11.79 10.91
CA ASN A 1116 -16.59 10.88 10.09
C ASN A 1116 -15.75 9.94 9.21
N SER A 1117 -14.53 10.33 8.80
CA SER A 1117 -13.68 9.51 7.94
C SER A 1117 -12.98 8.34 8.66
N GLN A 1118 -12.72 8.46 9.97
CA GLN A 1118 -12.11 7.40 10.77
C GLN A 1118 -13.07 6.25 11.10
N SER A 1119 -14.39 6.49 11.11
CA SER A 1119 -15.36 5.47 11.51
C SER A 1119 -15.52 4.31 10.50
N SER A 1120 -14.97 4.42 9.30
CA SER A 1120 -15.16 3.42 8.24
C SER A 1120 -14.04 2.38 8.09
N SER A 1121 -12.87 2.54 8.72
CA SER A 1121 -11.69 1.70 8.40
C SER A 1121 -11.06 0.90 9.55
N SER A 1122 -11.58 0.94 10.78
CA SER A 1122 -11.07 0.08 11.86
C SER A 1122 -11.96 -1.14 12.09
N MET A 1123 -11.56 -2.28 11.51
CA MET A 1123 -11.97 -3.58 12.04
C MET A 1123 -11.51 -3.67 13.50
N LYS A 1124 -12.44 -4.07 14.35
CA LYS A 1124 -12.33 -4.21 15.81
C LYS A 1124 -11.16 -5.12 16.22
N LEU A 1125 -10.36 -4.68 17.19
CA LEU A 1125 -9.82 -5.56 18.23
C LEU A 1125 -10.25 -5.00 19.60
N PRO A 1126 -10.79 -5.83 20.51
CA PRO A 1126 -11.10 -5.42 21.86
C PRO A 1126 -9.83 -5.54 22.71
N PHE A 1127 -9.55 -4.55 23.54
CA PHE A 1127 -8.79 -4.57 24.80
C PHE A 1127 -8.06 -3.24 24.94
N GLN A 1128 -8.51 -2.39 25.87
CA GLN A 1128 -7.73 -2.02 27.06
C GLN A 1128 -8.27 -0.74 27.73
N THR A 1129 -8.54 -0.92 29.02
CA THR A 1129 -8.69 -0.03 30.18
C THR A 1129 -8.48 1.48 30.04
N TRP A 1130 -9.47 2.21 30.59
CA TRP A 1130 -9.46 3.60 31.05
C TRP A 1130 -8.10 4.12 31.54
N SER A 1131 -7.55 5.11 30.84
CA SER A 1131 -6.71 6.16 31.41
C SER A 1131 -6.88 7.43 30.57
N ILE A 1132 -7.16 8.55 31.22
CA ILE A 1132 -7.48 9.86 30.64
C ILE A 1132 -6.33 10.34 29.74
N SER A 1133 -6.45 10.14 28.43
CA SER A 1133 -5.66 10.79 27.40
C SER A 1133 -6.59 11.03 26.21
N MET A 1134 -6.68 12.29 25.73
CA MET A 1134 -7.59 12.76 24.66
C MET A 1134 -7.81 11.70 23.58
N ASP A 1135 -8.90 10.94 23.74
CA ASP A 1135 -9.36 9.97 22.77
C ASP A 1135 -10.05 10.71 21.62
N GLU A 1136 -10.17 10.04 20.47
CA GLU A 1136 -10.70 10.52 19.20
C GLU A 1136 -12.15 11.09 19.27
N SER A 1137 -12.78 11.10 20.45
CA SER A 1137 -14.15 11.58 20.74
C SER A 1137 -14.26 13.07 21.14
N GLU A 1138 -13.17 13.78 21.42
CA GLU A 1138 -13.19 15.16 21.96
C GLU A 1138 -12.71 16.27 20.99
N TRP A 1139 -12.84 16.06 19.68
CA TRP A 1139 -12.33 16.98 18.65
C TRP A 1139 -12.93 18.42 18.68
N TRP A 1140 -14.11 18.60 19.28
CA TRP A 1140 -14.88 19.86 19.25
C TRP A 1140 -14.46 20.89 20.31
N ILE A 1141 -13.70 20.49 21.35
CA ILE A 1141 -13.31 21.36 22.47
C ILE A 1141 -12.39 22.50 22.00
N PHE A 1142 -11.40 22.17 21.15
CA PHE A 1142 -10.44 23.15 20.66
C PHE A 1142 -11.08 24.21 19.74
N PRO A 1143 -11.88 23.85 18.71
CA PRO A 1143 -12.62 24.83 17.92
C PRO A 1143 -13.60 25.70 18.73
N ALA A 1144 -14.27 25.15 19.74
CA ALA A 1144 -15.18 25.90 20.60
C ALA A 1144 -14.46 26.98 21.44
N GLY A 1145 -13.27 26.66 21.98
CA GLY A 1145 -12.43 27.63 22.69
C GLY A 1145 -11.98 28.79 21.79
N LEU A 1146 -11.72 28.53 20.51
CA LEU A 1146 -11.34 29.56 19.54
C LEU A 1146 -12.46 30.57 19.26
N VAL A 1147 -13.73 30.14 19.20
CA VAL A 1147 -14.88 31.05 18.99
C VAL A 1147 -14.94 32.12 20.07
N VAL A 1148 -14.78 31.73 21.34
CA VAL A 1148 -14.81 32.65 22.49
C VAL A 1148 -13.67 33.67 22.41
N CYS A 1149 -12.46 33.20 22.05
CA CYS A 1149 -11.30 34.07 21.87
C CYS A 1149 -11.52 35.11 20.76
N LYS A 1150 -12.10 34.70 19.62
CA LYS A 1150 -12.38 35.61 18.50
C LYS A 1150 -13.45 36.66 18.80
N ILE A 1151 -14.46 36.33 19.59
CA ILE A 1151 -15.48 37.32 20.02
C ILE A 1151 -14.82 38.44 20.82
N LEU A 1152 -13.94 38.10 21.77
CA LEU A 1152 -13.18 39.09 22.54
C LEU A 1152 -12.25 39.93 21.65
N GLN A 1153 -11.56 39.28 20.71
CA GLN A 1153 -10.70 39.96 19.73
C GLN A 1153 -11.49 41.00 18.90
N SER A 1154 -12.69 40.65 18.44
CA SER A 1154 -13.52 41.55 17.60
C SER A 1154 -13.94 42.83 18.32
N GLN A 1155 -14.27 42.74 19.61
CA GLN A 1155 -14.67 43.89 20.43
C GLN A 1155 -13.51 44.87 20.64
N LEU A 1156 -12.32 44.35 20.94
CA LEU A 1156 -11.11 45.15 21.12
C LEU A 1156 -10.73 45.91 19.85
N ILE A 1157 -10.81 45.26 18.69
CA ILE A 1157 -10.52 45.90 17.40
C ILE A 1157 -11.58 46.97 17.07
N ASN A 1158 -12.86 46.72 17.34
CA ASN A 1158 -13.90 47.73 17.11
C ASN A 1158 -13.70 48.99 17.94
N TRP A 1159 -13.28 48.89 19.21
CA TRP A 1159 -12.91 50.06 20.01
C TRP A 1159 -11.71 50.82 19.43
N HIS A 1160 -10.73 50.10 18.88
CA HIS A 1160 -9.59 50.72 18.21
C HIS A 1160 -10.01 51.53 16.98
N VAL A 1161 -10.80 50.92 16.10
CA VAL A 1161 -11.35 51.57 14.91
C VAL A 1161 -12.25 52.76 15.31
N ALA A 1162 -12.96 52.65 16.43
CA ALA A 1162 -13.77 53.73 16.97
C ALA A 1162 -12.94 54.98 17.27
N ASN A 1163 -11.79 54.81 17.90
CA ASN A 1163 -10.84 55.88 18.24
C ASN A 1163 -10.16 56.51 17.04
N LEU A 1164 -9.91 55.73 15.97
CA LEU A 1164 -9.22 56.25 14.78
C LEU A 1164 -10.11 57.15 13.90
N GLU A 1165 -11.38 56.81 13.73
CA GLU A 1165 -12.29 57.60 12.87
C GLU A 1165 -12.81 58.87 13.53
N ILE A 1166 -12.97 58.87 14.86
CA ILE A 1166 -13.56 59.98 15.62
C ILE A 1166 -12.52 60.46 16.64
N GLN A 1167 -11.74 61.45 16.22
CA GLN A 1167 -10.71 62.07 17.06
C GLN A 1167 -11.33 63.06 18.06
N ASP A 1168 -12.36 63.80 17.64
CA ASP A 1168 -13.06 64.72 18.51
C ASP A 1168 -14.17 64.01 19.31
N ARG A 1169 -13.96 63.93 20.63
CA ARG A 1169 -14.86 63.24 21.56
C ARG A 1169 -16.10 64.05 21.91
N SER A 1170 -16.06 65.37 21.73
CA SER A 1170 -17.20 66.25 22.03
C SER A 1170 -18.41 65.97 21.13
N LEU A 1171 -18.23 65.31 19.97
CA LEU A 1171 -19.30 64.85 19.08
C LEU A 1171 -20.27 63.84 19.72
N TYR A 1172 -19.84 63.12 20.77
CA TYR A 1172 -20.69 62.21 21.56
C TYR A 1172 -21.08 62.79 22.93
N SER A 1173 -20.79 64.07 23.18
CA SER A 1173 -21.24 64.75 24.40
C SER A 1173 -22.75 64.78 24.46
N ASN A 1174 -23.31 64.58 25.66
CA ASN A 1174 -24.73 64.81 25.92
C ASN A 1174 -25.01 66.29 26.27
N ASP A 1175 -23.96 67.08 26.51
CA ASP A 1175 -24.05 68.51 26.78
C ASP A 1175 -24.05 69.30 25.46
N ILE A 1176 -25.14 70.02 25.22
CA ILE A 1176 -25.39 70.80 24.00
C ILE A 1176 -24.35 71.91 23.84
N GLU A 1177 -23.95 72.57 24.94
CA GLU A 1177 -22.96 73.65 24.87
C GLU A 1177 -21.58 73.09 24.50
N LEU A 1178 -21.19 71.96 25.11
CA LEU A 1178 -19.91 71.31 24.83
C LEU A 1178 -19.84 70.70 23.42
N PHE A 1179 -20.98 70.31 22.84
CA PHE A 1179 -21.06 69.84 21.45
C PHE A 1179 -20.82 70.97 20.43
N TRP A 1180 -21.43 72.14 20.67
CA TRP A 1180 -21.33 73.30 19.78
C TRP A 1180 -20.10 74.18 20.05
N GLN A 1181 -19.40 74.00 21.17
CA GLN A 1181 -18.06 74.52 21.40
C GLN A 1181 -17.09 73.88 20.40
N SER A 1182 -16.74 74.63 19.36
CA SER A 1182 -15.72 74.26 18.36
C SER A 1182 -14.56 75.22 18.43
#